data_AF-A0A4U8YXI9-F1
#
_entry.id   AF-A0A4U8YXI9-F1
#
_cell.length_a   1.000
_cell.length_b   1.000
_cell.length_c   1.000
_cell.angle_alpha   90.00
_cell.angle_beta   90.00
_cell.angle_gamma   90.00
#
_symmetry.space_group_name_H-M   'P 1'
#
loop_
_entity.id
_entity.type
_entity.pdbx_description
1 polymer ?
#
loop_
_entity_poly.entity_id
_entity_poly.type
_entity_poly.pdbx_seq_one_letter_code
_entity_poly.pdbx_strand_id
1 'polypeptide(L)'
;MAKWVYTFGDGRAEGSSAMRDLLGGKGADLAEMANLGLPVPPGFTITTDVCTYFYENQKRFPSELAADVEASLAHIGKLTGKTFGDEEAPLLVSVRSGARASMPGMMDTVLNLGLNDFTVRALAKSAGDERFAFDSYRRFIQMYSNVVLGIGHHHFEDALESYKEARGVSLDTELRAEDWQKLVVAFKATVEEESGKPFPQSAQEQLWGAIAAVFGSWLTPRAIIYRRIHGIPSDWGTAVNVQAMVFGNMGPTSATGVAFTRNPSTGAKELYGEFLINAQGEDVVSGIRTPQNITETARLAAGSGKPSMETAMPVVFAEFVRTTELLERHYRDMQDMEFTVENGKLWMLQTRSGKRTSLAALRIAVDMTCEGLISKEEAINRIDPASLDQLLHPAISPHASRNVIAAGLPASPGAASGEIVFSADEAEQLRNMGRKVVLVRIETCPDDIHGMHAAEGILTTRGGMTSHAAVVARGMGKPCVTGAATIRVDYAKATMSAAGVVLRKGDMLTIDGATGQVIQGSIRMSRPELTGEFAILMKWADEARRMEVRANAETPQDARAARKFGAEGIGLCRTEHMFFEGDRLTAVREMILADDPRGRRAALDKLLPMQRSDFIELFGIMAGLPVTIRLLDPPLHEFLPHAPQEIEQLAVALGLSSEKILRRLSELKEVNPMLGFRGSRLTIAYPEITEMQARAIFEAAVEVKHRTGALVRPEIMAPLIIAKHEFDLVKARVDAIAKAVETESGQTIPYTVGTMIETPRACLRAGEIAATAEFFSFGTNDLTQTCLALSRDDAGSFLGPYVSSGILAADPFVTIDREGVGELVAIAAQRSRATRPEIKLGICGEHGGDPASIEFCEKLALDYVSCSPFRVPIARLAAAQAAIALKKSPAVRDASHAAPPQDKAEPFSV
;
A
#
# COMPACT_ATOMS: atom_id res chain seq x y z
N MET A 1 -38.02 0.18 13.87
CA MET A 1 -37.88 0.76 12.51
C MET A 1 -36.46 1.27 12.40
N ALA A 2 -35.77 0.97 11.30
CA ALA A 2 -34.42 1.50 11.08
C ALA A 2 -34.50 3.00 10.77
N LYS A 3 -33.62 3.80 11.37
CA LYS A 3 -33.52 5.24 11.12
C LYS A 3 -32.55 5.47 9.96
N TRP A 4 -33.03 6.10 8.88
CA TRP A 4 -32.26 6.24 7.63
C TRP A 4 -31.47 7.54 7.49
N VAL A 5 -31.84 8.57 8.25
CA VAL A 5 -31.27 9.92 8.14
C VAL A 5 -30.82 10.43 9.50
N TYR A 6 -29.63 11.00 9.58
CA TYR A 6 -29.03 11.56 10.79
C TYR A 6 -28.63 13.01 10.58
N THR A 7 -29.15 13.92 11.39
CA THR A 7 -28.89 15.37 11.28
C THR A 7 -27.63 15.81 12.05
N PHE A 8 -27.00 16.90 11.59
CA PHE A 8 -25.88 17.58 12.26
C PHE A 8 -25.93 19.09 12.02
N GLY A 9 -25.48 19.90 12.99
CA GLY A 9 -25.39 21.36 12.88
C GLY A 9 -25.62 22.09 14.20
N ASP A 10 -25.29 23.38 14.26
CA ASP A 10 -25.54 24.26 15.42
C ASP A 10 -25.03 23.70 16.77
N GLY A 11 -23.83 23.10 16.74
CA GLY A 11 -23.19 22.54 17.93
C GLY A 11 -23.74 21.20 18.42
N ARG A 12 -24.59 20.52 17.62
CA ARG A 12 -25.17 19.20 17.96
C ARG A 12 -25.29 18.29 16.73
N ALA A 13 -25.25 16.99 16.95
CA ALA A 13 -25.53 15.99 15.92
C ALA A 13 -26.17 14.73 16.52
N GLU A 14 -26.93 14.01 15.70
CA GLU A 14 -27.52 12.72 16.08
C GLU A 14 -26.52 11.56 15.93
N GLY A 15 -25.46 11.77 15.16
CA GLY A 15 -24.37 10.82 14.93
C GLY A 15 -23.12 11.11 15.75
N SER A 16 -22.07 10.30 15.55
CA SER A 16 -20.73 10.51 16.09
C SER A 16 -19.68 9.77 15.26
N SER A 17 -18.40 10.03 15.53
CA SER A 17 -17.25 9.32 14.93
C SER A 17 -17.33 7.79 15.08
N ALA A 18 -17.98 7.28 16.13
CA ALA A 18 -18.18 5.85 16.37
C ALA A 18 -19.13 5.18 15.36
N MET A 19 -19.98 5.95 14.69
CA MET A 19 -20.99 5.45 13.73
C MET A 19 -20.47 5.42 12.29
N ARG A 20 -19.14 5.32 12.11
CA ARG A 20 -18.46 5.34 10.81
C ARG A 20 -18.96 4.31 9.82
N ASP A 21 -19.40 3.15 10.30
CA ASP A 21 -19.88 2.05 9.46
C ASP A 21 -21.24 2.39 8.83
N LEU A 22 -22.06 3.16 9.56
CA LEU A 22 -23.41 3.56 9.18
C LEU A 22 -23.44 4.89 8.42
N LEU A 23 -22.67 5.89 8.88
CA LEU A 23 -22.66 7.26 8.33
C LEU A 23 -21.56 7.48 7.29
N GLY A 24 -20.72 6.47 7.07
CA GLY A 24 -19.45 6.63 6.39
C GLY A 24 -18.45 7.48 7.19
N GLY A 25 -17.22 7.59 6.69
CA GLY A 25 -16.19 8.42 7.32
C GLY A 25 -16.60 9.90 7.39
N LYS A 26 -17.04 10.45 6.26
CA LYS A 26 -17.39 11.87 6.15
C LYS A 26 -18.58 12.27 7.05
N GLY A 27 -19.66 11.49 7.05
CA GLY A 27 -20.83 11.78 7.86
C GLY A 27 -20.56 11.66 9.36
N ALA A 28 -19.77 10.66 9.75
CA ALA A 28 -19.34 10.47 11.13
C ALA A 28 -18.46 11.64 11.61
N ASP A 29 -17.51 12.11 10.79
CA ASP A 29 -16.64 13.24 11.12
C ASP A 29 -17.39 14.58 11.12
N LEU A 30 -18.37 14.78 10.23
CA LEU A 30 -19.25 15.96 10.27
C LEU A 30 -20.07 16.02 11.56
N ALA A 31 -20.63 14.88 11.99
CA ALA A 31 -21.37 14.78 13.23
C ALA A 31 -20.47 15.02 14.45
N GLU A 32 -19.26 14.46 14.47
CA GLU A 32 -18.29 14.67 15.55
C GLU A 32 -17.87 16.14 15.64
N MET A 33 -17.51 16.77 14.52
CA MET A 33 -17.16 18.21 14.50
C MET A 33 -18.31 19.08 15.03
N ALA A 34 -19.56 18.79 14.64
CA ALA A 34 -20.72 19.52 15.16
C ALA A 34 -20.88 19.32 16.68
N ASN A 35 -20.73 18.09 17.19
CA ASN A 35 -20.77 17.80 18.63
C ASN A 35 -19.62 18.45 19.43
N LEU A 36 -18.48 18.72 18.79
CA LEU A 36 -17.36 19.48 19.36
C LEU A 36 -17.62 21.00 19.40
N GLY A 37 -18.75 21.47 18.86
CA GLY A 37 -19.09 22.89 18.79
C GLY A 37 -18.32 23.65 17.69
N LEU A 38 -17.73 22.93 16.73
CA LEU A 38 -17.06 23.57 15.59
C LEU A 38 -18.09 24.16 14.61
N PRO A 39 -17.73 25.21 13.86
CA PRO A 39 -18.64 25.87 12.93
C PRO A 39 -18.85 25.00 11.68
N VAL A 40 -19.69 23.98 11.79
CA VAL A 40 -20.06 23.09 10.67
C VAL A 40 -21.38 23.58 10.07
N PRO A 41 -21.47 23.78 8.74
CA PRO A 41 -22.74 24.08 8.10
C PRO A 41 -23.76 22.96 8.35
N PRO A 42 -25.01 23.29 8.71
CA PRO A 42 -26.02 22.29 9.07
C PRO A 42 -26.35 21.38 7.88
N GLY A 43 -26.63 20.12 8.18
CA GLY A 43 -26.84 19.08 7.19
C GLY A 43 -27.44 17.79 7.77
N PHE A 44 -27.47 16.76 6.94
CA PHE A 44 -27.81 15.39 7.35
C PHE A 44 -27.07 14.36 6.50
N THR A 45 -26.97 13.15 7.04
CA THR A 45 -26.38 11.98 6.39
C THR A 45 -27.43 10.90 6.21
N ILE A 46 -27.57 10.40 4.97
CA ILE A 46 -28.32 9.20 4.62
C ILE A 46 -27.39 8.00 4.76
N THR A 47 -27.79 7.00 5.53
CA THR A 47 -26.94 5.87 5.94
C THR A 47 -26.50 4.96 4.78
N THR A 48 -25.38 4.26 4.96
CA THR A 48 -24.89 3.20 4.06
C THR A 48 -25.91 2.09 3.81
N ASP A 49 -26.73 1.74 4.80
CA ASP A 49 -27.80 0.73 4.66
C ASP A 49 -28.82 1.07 3.55
N VAL A 50 -29.04 2.36 3.28
CA VAL A 50 -29.91 2.79 2.17
C VAL A 50 -29.26 2.48 0.83
N CYS A 51 -27.94 2.55 0.72
CA CYS A 51 -27.21 2.14 -0.48
C CYS A 51 -27.38 0.64 -0.74
N THR A 52 -27.29 -0.19 0.32
CA THR A 52 -27.52 -1.63 0.23
C THR A 52 -28.94 -1.92 -0.21
N TYR A 53 -29.94 -1.32 0.46
CA TYR A 53 -31.35 -1.45 0.08
C TYR A 53 -31.60 -1.03 -1.37
N PHE A 54 -31.00 0.08 -1.81
CA PHE A 54 -31.13 0.61 -3.16
C PHE A 54 -30.69 -0.43 -4.19
N TYR A 55 -29.56 -1.10 -3.99
CA TYR A 55 -29.10 -2.13 -4.93
C TYR A 55 -29.91 -3.44 -4.85
N GLU A 56 -30.32 -3.86 -3.65
CA GLU A 56 -31.15 -5.07 -3.46
C GLU A 56 -32.57 -4.91 -4.05
N ASN A 57 -33.09 -3.68 -4.11
CA ASN A 57 -34.46 -3.40 -4.54
C ASN A 57 -34.53 -2.73 -5.93
N GLN A 58 -33.65 -3.12 -6.86
CA GLN A 58 -33.64 -2.64 -8.25
C GLN A 58 -33.55 -1.11 -8.37
N LYS A 59 -32.66 -0.49 -7.60
CA LYS A 59 -32.42 0.96 -7.56
C LYS A 59 -33.64 1.78 -7.11
N ARG A 60 -34.40 1.26 -6.15
CA ARG A 60 -35.53 1.95 -5.51
C ARG A 60 -35.20 2.32 -4.08
N PHE A 61 -35.72 3.45 -3.62
CA PHE A 61 -35.55 3.92 -2.25
C PHE A 61 -36.58 3.29 -1.29
N PRO A 62 -36.26 3.19 0.01
CA PRO A 62 -37.26 2.89 1.05
C PRO A 62 -38.40 3.92 1.05
N SER A 63 -39.64 3.49 1.30
CA SER A 63 -40.82 4.37 1.27
C SER A 63 -40.78 5.48 2.31
N GLU A 64 -40.18 5.23 3.47
CA GLU A 64 -40.10 6.17 4.59
C GLU A 64 -39.02 7.24 4.38
N LEU A 65 -38.03 7.00 3.51
CA LEU A 65 -36.86 7.87 3.34
C LEU A 65 -37.26 9.28 2.90
N ALA A 66 -38.29 9.43 2.07
CA ALA A 66 -38.71 10.73 1.57
C ALA A 66 -39.17 11.67 2.69
N ALA A 67 -39.95 11.17 3.65
CA ALA A 67 -40.42 11.95 4.79
C ALA A 67 -39.25 12.36 5.71
N ASP A 68 -38.29 11.46 5.94
CA ASP A 68 -37.10 11.75 6.75
C ASP A 68 -36.21 12.83 6.10
N VAL A 69 -36.04 12.77 4.77
CA VAL A 69 -35.28 13.78 4.01
C VAL A 69 -35.97 15.14 4.04
N GLU A 70 -37.29 15.19 3.83
CA GLU A 70 -38.06 16.44 3.90
C GLU A 70 -38.00 17.09 5.30
N ALA A 71 -38.17 16.28 6.36
CA ALA A 71 -38.05 16.75 7.74
C ALA A 71 -36.65 17.31 8.03
N SER A 72 -35.61 16.65 7.49
CA SER A 72 -34.22 17.08 7.68
C SER A 72 -33.89 18.36 6.90
N LEU A 73 -34.41 18.53 5.67
CA LEU A 73 -34.30 19.79 4.93
C LEU A 73 -35.00 20.94 5.65
N ALA A 74 -36.20 20.69 6.20
CA ALA A 74 -36.92 21.69 7.00
C ALA A 74 -36.15 22.06 8.28
N HIS A 75 -35.43 21.10 8.89
CA HIS A 75 -34.54 21.37 10.01
C HIS A 75 -33.37 22.28 9.63
N ILE A 76 -32.68 21.98 8.52
CA ILE A 76 -31.63 22.86 7.97
C ILE A 76 -32.19 24.26 7.69
N GLY A 77 -33.39 24.34 7.07
CA GLY A 77 -34.03 25.60 6.75
C GLY A 77 -34.29 26.47 7.99
N LYS A 78 -34.73 25.87 9.11
CA LYS A 78 -34.90 26.56 10.39
C LYS A 78 -33.58 27.11 10.94
N LEU A 79 -32.49 26.35 10.84
CA LEU A 79 -31.16 26.78 11.33
C LEU A 79 -30.54 27.87 10.47
N THR A 80 -30.82 27.86 9.16
CA THR A 80 -30.23 28.79 8.19
C THR A 80 -31.11 30.00 7.88
N GLY A 81 -32.39 29.97 8.26
CA GLY A 81 -33.38 30.98 7.90
C GLY A 81 -33.75 30.97 6.40
N LYS A 82 -33.57 29.83 5.72
CA LYS A 82 -33.79 29.66 4.26
C LYS A 82 -34.72 28.49 3.99
N THR A 83 -35.31 28.41 2.80
CA THR A 83 -36.21 27.32 2.41
C THR A 83 -35.77 26.68 1.10
N PHE A 84 -35.76 25.34 1.03
CA PHE A 84 -35.29 24.61 -0.14
C PHE A 84 -36.23 24.81 -1.33
N GLY A 85 -35.71 25.36 -2.44
CA GLY A 85 -36.49 25.70 -3.64
C GLY A 85 -37.26 27.02 -3.57
N ASP A 86 -37.08 27.85 -2.54
CA ASP A 86 -37.77 29.14 -2.40
C ASP A 86 -37.20 30.22 -3.33
N GLU A 87 -38.08 31.01 -3.95
CA GLU A 87 -37.71 32.01 -4.97
C GLU A 87 -37.20 33.33 -4.40
N GLU A 88 -37.24 33.56 -3.08
CA GLU A 88 -36.74 34.79 -2.44
C GLU A 88 -35.55 34.50 -1.49
N ALA A 89 -35.61 33.42 -0.73
CA ALA A 89 -34.59 32.99 0.23
C ALA A 89 -34.21 31.51 0.04
N PRO A 90 -33.60 31.14 -1.11
CA PRO A 90 -33.29 29.75 -1.43
C PRO A 90 -32.24 29.15 -0.49
N LEU A 91 -32.58 28.00 0.09
CA LEU A 91 -31.58 27.09 0.66
C LEU A 91 -30.93 26.32 -0.49
N LEU A 92 -29.62 26.49 -0.64
CA LEU A 92 -28.80 25.68 -1.55
C LEU A 92 -28.03 24.64 -0.75
N VAL A 93 -27.86 23.45 -1.31
CA VAL A 93 -27.18 22.33 -0.64
C VAL A 93 -26.06 21.76 -1.50
N SER A 94 -25.08 21.12 -0.85
CA SER A 94 -24.16 20.20 -1.49
C SER A 94 -24.56 18.76 -1.18
N VAL A 95 -24.37 17.87 -2.15
CA VAL A 95 -24.59 16.43 -2.01
C VAL A 95 -23.24 15.74 -2.21
N ARG A 96 -22.75 15.10 -1.15
CA ARG A 96 -21.39 14.53 -1.09
C ARG A 96 -21.46 13.07 -0.65
N SER A 97 -20.86 12.21 -1.45
CA SER A 97 -20.59 10.82 -1.08
C SER A 97 -19.71 10.68 0.17
N GLY A 98 -19.86 9.58 0.90
CA GLY A 98 -19.02 9.22 2.04
C GLY A 98 -19.11 7.74 2.38
N ALA A 99 -18.17 6.93 1.90
CA ALA A 99 -18.05 5.54 2.32
C ALA A 99 -17.33 5.41 3.67
N ARG A 100 -17.39 4.22 4.29
CA ARG A 100 -16.68 3.89 5.53
C ARG A 100 -15.16 4.11 5.40
N ALA A 101 -14.60 3.61 4.30
CA ALA A 101 -13.23 3.88 3.90
C ALA A 101 -13.16 5.16 3.06
N SER A 102 -12.11 5.96 3.28
CA SER A 102 -11.87 7.15 2.46
C SER A 102 -11.44 6.74 1.05
N MET A 103 -12.15 7.22 0.04
CA MET A 103 -11.86 7.01 -1.38
C MET A 103 -11.69 8.38 -2.09
N PRO A 104 -10.56 9.09 -1.87
CA PRO A 104 -10.36 10.44 -2.38
C PRO A 104 -10.43 10.49 -3.91
N GLY A 105 -11.16 11.45 -4.47
CA GLY A 105 -11.32 11.62 -5.91
C GLY A 105 -12.28 10.64 -6.59
N MET A 106 -12.60 9.50 -5.98
CA MET A 106 -13.32 8.42 -6.66
C MET A 106 -14.83 8.59 -6.77
N MET A 107 -15.40 9.41 -5.89
CA MET A 107 -16.84 9.51 -5.71
C MET A 107 -17.31 10.94 -5.96
N ASP A 108 -18.46 11.06 -6.60
CA ASP A 108 -18.93 12.33 -7.10
C ASP A 108 -19.46 13.26 -6.00
N THR A 109 -19.41 14.57 -6.27
CA THR A 109 -19.93 15.64 -5.42
C THR A 109 -20.68 16.62 -6.31
N VAL A 110 -21.85 17.06 -5.85
CA VAL A 110 -22.64 18.11 -6.51
C VAL A 110 -22.74 19.30 -5.57
N LEU A 111 -22.31 20.47 -6.03
CA LEU A 111 -22.42 21.74 -5.30
C LEU A 111 -23.57 22.58 -5.85
N ASN A 112 -24.00 23.59 -5.08
CA ASN A 112 -25.01 24.57 -5.48
C ASN A 112 -26.38 23.97 -5.88
N LEU A 113 -26.73 22.78 -5.37
CA LEU A 113 -27.98 22.11 -5.69
C LEU A 113 -29.17 22.89 -5.13
N GLY A 114 -30.19 23.07 -5.97
CA GLY A 114 -31.35 23.94 -5.73
C GLY A 114 -31.35 25.19 -6.61
N LEU A 115 -30.28 25.42 -7.39
CA LEU A 115 -30.25 26.49 -8.39
C LEU A 115 -31.15 26.16 -9.59
N ASN A 116 -31.96 27.14 -9.98
CA ASN A 116 -32.81 27.14 -11.16
C ASN A 116 -32.98 28.59 -11.66
N ASP A 117 -33.78 28.78 -12.70
CA ASP A 117 -33.95 30.09 -13.35
C ASP A 117 -34.56 31.17 -12.43
N PHE A 118 -35.20 30.77 -11.32
CA PHE A 118 -35.78 31.64 -10.29
C PHE A 118 -34.82 31.85 -9.11
N THR A 119 -34.35 30.76 -8.50
CA THR A 119 -33.50 30.81 -7.30
C THR A 119 -32.13 31.45 -7.57
N VAL A 120 -31.61 31.40 -8.80
CA VAL A 120 -30.39 32.14 -9.19
C VAL A 120 -30.57 33.65 -9.05
N ARG A 121 -31.78 34.18 -9.31
CA ARG A 121 -32.07 35.61 -9.19
C ARG A 121 -32.12 36.04 -7.72
N ALA A 122 -32.70 35.21 -6.86
CA ALA A 122 -32.65 35.43 -5.41
C ALA A 122 -31.23 35.34 -4.86
N LEU A 123 -30.42 34.40 -5.37
CA LEU A 123 -29.00 34.33 -5.01
C LEU A 123 -28.27 35.62 -5.41
N ALA A 124 -28.50 36.12 -6.64
CA ALA A 124 -27.92 37.37 -7.11
C ALA A 124 -28.31 38.57 -6.22
N LYS A 125 -29.60 38.69 -5.88
CA LYS A 125 -30.14 39.76 -5.03
C LYS A 125 -29.58 39.70 -3.61
N SER A 126 -29.52 38.51 -3.01
CA SER A 126 -29.01 38.33 -1.63
C SER A 126 -27.51 38.51 -1.52
N ALA A 127 -26.75 38.11 -2.54
CA ALA A 127 -25.30 38.29 -2.59
C ALA A 127 -24.88 39.71 -3.01
N GLY A 128 -25.76 40.46 -3.69
CA GLY A 128 -25.41 41.74 -4.32
C GLY A 128 -24.44 41.59 -5.49
N ASP A 129 -24.32 40.38 -6.06
CA ASP A 129 -23.38 40.04 -7.13
C ASP A 129 -24.04 39.07 -8.12
N GLU A 130 -24.54 39.64 -9.23
CA GLU A 130 -25.14 38.86 -10.31
C GLU A 130 -24.13 37.92 -11.00
N ARG A 131 -22.87 38.36 -11.12
CA ARG A 131 -21.83 37.57 -11.78
C ARG A 131 -21.58 36.29 -10.98
N PHE A 132 -21.46 36.38 -9.66
CA PHE A 132 -21.32 35.24 -8.75
C PHE A 132 -22.49 34.24 -8.88
N ALA A 133 -23.72 34.73 -8.88
CA ALA A 133 -24.89 33.86 -8.91
C ALA A 133 -24.97 33.07 -10.22
N PHE A 134 -24.76 33.72 -11.37
CA PHE A 134 -24.78 33.06 -12.67
C PHE A 134 -23.54 32.18 -12.92
N ASP A 135 -22.37 32.52 -12.37
CA ASP A 135 -21.20 31.62 -12.37
C ASP A 135 -21.49 30.35 -11.54
N SER A 136 -22.13 30.50 -10.38
CA SER A 136 -22.54 29.36 -9.56
C SER A 136 -23.57 28.48 -10.28
N TYR A 137 -24.48 29.08 -11.06
CA TYR A 137 -25.49 28.36 -11.81
C TYR A 137 -24.93 27.61 -13.02
N ARG A 138 -24.03 28.21 -13.81
CA ARG A 138 -23.38 27.48 -14.91
C ARG A 138 -22.53 26.31 -14.39
N ARG A 139 -21.81 26.50 -13.27
CA ARG A 139 -21.07 25.42 -12.60
C ARG A 139 -22.00 24.31 -12.14
N PHE A 140 -23.13 24.67 -11.53
CA PHE A 140 -24.15 23.69 -11.12
C PHE A 140 -24.66 22.87 -12.31
N ILE A 141 -25.02 23.53 -13.41
CA ILE A 141 -25.51 22.85 -14.62
C ILE A 141 -24.44 21.87 -15.12
N GLN A 142 -23.20 22.31 -15.28
CA GLN A 142 -22.08 21.48 -15.75
C GLN A 142 -21.84 20.27 -14.84
N MET A 143 -21.70 20.50 -13.52
CA MET A 143 -21.47 19.44 -12.53
C MET A 143 -22.64 18.44 -12.48
N TYR A 144 -23.88 18.94 -12.39
CA TYR A 144 -25.07 18.10 -12.32
C TYR A 144 -25.24 17.27 -13.59
N SER A 145 -24.98 17.87 -14.75
CA SER A 145 -25.06 17.20 -16.04
C SER A 145 -24.03 16.08 -16.16
N ASN A 146 -22.82 16.31 -15.67
CA ASN A 146 -21.78 15.30 -15.70
C ASN A 146 -22.04 14.15 -14.71
N VAL A 147 -22.32 14.49 -13.45
CA VAL A 147 -22.44 13.52 -12.37
C VAL A 147 -23.78 12.76 -12.42
N VAL A 148 -24.88 13.46 -12.68
CA VAL A 148 -26.23 12.91 -12.53
C VAL A 148 -26.83 12.51 -13.87
N LEU A 149 -26.62 13.32 -14.91
CA LEU A 149 -27.17 13.05 -16.26
C LEU A 149 -26.22 12.24 -17.15
N GLY A 150 -24.95 12.07 -16.75
CA GLY A 150 -23.95 11.32 -17.50
C GLY A 150 -23.42 12.01 -18.76
N ILE A 151 -23.58 13.33 -18.87
CA ILE A 151 -23.14 14.13 -20.03
C ILE A 151 -21.65 14.47 -19.89
N GLY A 152 -20.88 14.28 -20.95
CA GLY A 152 -19.44 14.53 -20.93
C GLY A 152 -19.08 16.00 -20.59
N HIS A 153 -18.13 16.21 -19.70
CA HIS A 153 -17.66 17.55 -19.31
C HIS A 153 -17.16 18.39 -20.50
N HIS A 154 -16.56 17.74 -21.50
CA HIS A 154 -15.97 18.39 -22.68
C HIS A 154 -16.98 19.22 -23.48
N HIS A 155 -18.25 18.81 -23.59
CA HIS A 155 -19.28 19.58 -24.29
C HIS A 155 -19.47 20.99 -23.71
N PHE A 156 -19.36 21.12 -22.39
CA PHE A 156 -19.52 22.41 -21.69
C PHE A 156 -18.26 23.27 -21.81
N GLU A 157 -17.07 22.66 -21.75
CA GLU A 157 -15.80 23.37 -21.96
C GLU A 157 -15.66 23.89 -23.38
N ASP A 158 -16.02 23.09 -24.37
CA ASP A 158 -15.97 23.50 -25.79
C ASP A 158 -16.89 24.72 -26.04
N ALA A 159 -18.08 24.71 -25.43
CA ALA A 159 -19.02 25.84 -25.49
C ALA A 159 -18.46 27.09 -24.78
N LEU A 160 -17.81 26.91 -23.63
CA LEU A 160 -17.18 27.99 -22.88
C LEU A 160 -15.99 28.60 -23.63
N GLU A 161 -15.07 27.78 -24.13
CA GLU A 161 -13.91 28.22 -24.90
C GLU A 161 -14.32 28.93 -26.19
N SER A 162 -15.27 28.36 -26.94
CA SER A 162 -15.83 29.01 -28.14
C SER A 162 -16.40 30.40 -27.83
N TYR A 163 -17.07 30.54 -26.67
CA TYR A 163 -17.60 31.83 -26.22
C TYR A 163 -16.49 32.81 -25.81
N LYS A 164 -15.45 32.34 -25.13
CA LYS A 164 -14.27 33.14 -24.73
C LYS A 164 -13.50 33.64 -25.95
N GLU A 165 -13.24 32.77 -26.92
CA GLU A 165 -12.59 33.11 -28.20
C GLU A 165 -13.37 34.18 -28.95
N ALA A 166 -14.70 34.03 -29.06
CA ALA A 166 -15.56 35.02 -29.70
C ALA A 166 -15.54 36.40 -29.02
N ARG A 167 -15.21 36.45 -27.72
CA ARG A 167 -15.07 37.68 -26.92
C ARG A 167 -13.65 38.21 -26.82
N GLY A 168 -12.66 37.46 -27.31
CA GLY A 168 -11.24 37.81 -27.17
C GLY A 168 -10.74 37.80 -25.73
N VAL A 169 -11.38 37.02 -24.85
CA VAL A 169 -10.94 36.83 -23.45
C VAL A 169 -10.28 35.47 -23.29
N SER A 170 -9.41 35.35 -22.29
CA SER A 170 -8.61 34.12 -22.08
C SER A 170 -8.90 33.45 -20.74
N LEU A 171 -9.43 34.20 -19.77
CA LEU A 171 -9.74 33.70 -18.43
C LEU A 171 -11.23 33.81 -18.14
N ASP A 172 -11.81 32.81 -17.49
CA ASP A 172 -13.20 32.82 -17.03
C ASP A 172 -13.48 34.01 -16.08
N THR A 173 -12.46 34.47 -15.37
CA THR A 173 -12.57 35.63 -14.47
C THR A 173 -12.88 36.93 -15.21
N GLU A 174 -12.59 37.01 -16.50
CA GLU A 174 -12.84 38.18 -17.35
C GLU A 174 -14.29 38.25 -17.85
N LEU A 175 -15.06 37.15 -17.73
CA LEU A 175 -16.46 37.11 -18.13
C LEU A 175 -17.36 37.83 -17.11
N ARG A 176 -18.30 38.61 -17.65
CA ARG A 176 -19.24 39.44 -16.87
C ARG A 176 -20.55 38.68 -16.63
N ALA A 177 -21.42 39.23 -15.78
CA ALA A 177 -22.71 38.62 -15.46
C ALA A 177 -23.56 38.34 -16.72
N GLU A 178 -23.60 39.27 -17.69
CA GLU A 178 -24.40 39.09 -18.90
C GLU A 178 -23.85 37.98 -19.81
N ASP A 179 -22.55 37.72 -19.73
CA ASP A 179 -21.91 36.63 -20.46
C ASP A 179 -22.30 35.28 -19.85
N TRP A 180 -22.30 35.18 -18.52
CA TRP A 180 -22.75 33.98 -17.83
C TRP A 180 -24.23 33.68 -18.05
N GLN A 181 -25.09 34.70 -18.08
CA GLN A 181 -26.51 34.52 -18.41
C GLN A 181 -26.70 33.87 -19.79
N LYS A 182 -25.90 34.26 -20.79
CA LYS A 182 -25.94 33.68 -22.13
C LYS A 182 -25.38 32.26 -22.15
N LEU A 183 -24.27 32.02 -21.48
CA LEU A 183 -23.67 30.68 -21.37
C LEU A 183 -24.57 29.70 -20.63
N VAL A 184 -25.29 30.12 -19.60
CA VAL A 184 -26.31 29.28 -18.92
C VAL A 184 -27.39 28.82 -19.89
N VAL A 185 -27.84 29.68 -20.81
CA VAL A 185 -28.80 29.28 -21.85
C VAL A 185 -28.18 28.25 -22.79
N ALA A 186 -26.93 28.47 -23.23
CA ALA A 186 -26.21 27.53 -24.07
C ALA A 186 -26.02 26.16 -23.38
N PHE A 187 -25.63 26.15 -22.10
CA PHE A 187 -25.43 24.93 -21.32
C PHE A 187 -26.73 24.13 -21.19
N LYS A 188 -27.87 24.80 -20.92
CA LYS A 188 -29.17 24.12 -20.89
C LYS A 188 -29.57 23.55 -22.26
N ALA A 189 -29.23 24.24 -23.35
CA ALA A 189 -29.46 23.72 -24.71
C ALA A 189 -28.59 22.48 -24.99
N THR A 190 -27.31 22.49 -24.60
CA THR A 190 -26.43 21.32 -24.67
C THR A 190 -26.99 20.14 -23.88
N VAL A 191 -27.57 20.38 -22.69
CA VAL A 191 -28.22 19.31 -21.91
C VAL A 191 -29.41 18.72 -22.66
N GLU A 192 -30.25 19.55 -23.27
CA GLU A 192 -31.41 19.10 -24.02
C GLU A 192 -31.02 18.33 -25.29
N GLU A 193 -29.96 18.76 -25.98
CA GLU A 193 -29.40 18.09 -27.16
C GLU A 193 -28.82 16.71 -26.82
N GLU A 194 -27.99 16.61 -25.77
CA GLU A 194 -27.29 15.36 -25.42
C GLU A 194 -28.18 14.35 -24.68
N SER A 195 -29.10 14.82 -23.83
CA SER A 195 -29.96 13.94 -23.01
C SER A 195 -31.38 13.74 -23.55
N GLY A 196 -31.81 14.55 -24.53
CA GLY A 196 -33.18 14.58 -25.02
C GLY A 196 -34.21 15.13 -24.03
N LYS A 197 -33.76 15.71 -22.91
CA LYS A 197 -34.62 16.30 -21.87
C LYS A 197 -34.06 17.65 -21.39
N PRO A 198 -34.91 18.61 -21.03
CA PRO A 198 -34.44 19.88 -20.49
C PRO A 198 -33.80 19.70 -19.11
N PHE A 199 -32.91 20.62 -18.74
CA PHE A 199 -32.29 20.65 -17.42
C PHE A 199 -33.35 20.79 -16.30
N PRO A 200 -33.32 19.94 -15.24
CA PRO A 200 -34.37 19.90 -14.22
C PRO A 200 -34.43 21.23 -13.44
N GLN A 201 -35.60 21.88 -13.45
CA GLN A 201 -35.83 23.14 -12.73
C GLN A 201 -36.35 22.91 -11.30
N SER A 202 -36.89 21.72 -10.99
CA SER A 202 -37.38 21.37 -9.66
C SER A 202 -36.22 21.03 -8.72
N ALA A 203 -36.07 21.77 -7.62
CA ALA A 203 -35.04 21.50 -6.62
C ALA A 203 -35.17 20.10 -5.99
N GLN A 204 -36.40 19.58 -5.86
CA GLN A 204 -36.63 18.23 -5.35
C GLN A 204 -36.19 17.16 -6.36
N GLU A 205 -36.49 17.35 -7.65
CA GLU A 205 -36.01 16.44 -8.71
C GLU A 205 -34.49 16.41 -8.77
N GLN A 206 -33.86 17.59 -8.65
CA GLN A 206 -32.40 17.71 -8.55
C GLN A 206 -31.84 16.91 -7.37
N LEU A 207 -32.44 17.04 -6.18
CA LEU A 207 -31.95 16.37 -4.97
C LEU A 207 -32.00 14.85 -5.10
N TRP A 208 -33.14 14.30 -5.52
CA TRP A 208 -33.30 12.85 -5.68
C TRP A 208 -32.42 12.29 -6.80
N GLY A 209 -32.23 13.03 -7.89
CA GLY A 209 -31.26 12.70 -8.93
C GLY A 209 -29.85 12.60 -8.37
N ALA A 210 -29.41 13.58 -7.59
CA ALA A 210 -28.09 13.58 -6.96
C ALA A 210 -27.90 12.43 -5.95
N ILE A 211 -28.90 12.14 -5.10
CA ILE A 211 -28.85 11.00 -4.17
C ILE A 211 -28.72 9.68 -4.92
N ALA A 212 -29.52 9.48 -5.98
CA ALA A 212 -29.46 8.28 -6.81
C ALA A 212 -28.10 8.15 -7.52
N ALA A 213 -27.54 9.25 -8.01
CA ALA A 213 -26.22 9.27 -8.66
C ALA A 213 -25.10 8.87 -7.69
N VAL A 214 -25.12 9.37 -6.44
CA VAL A 214 -24.13 9.00 -5.42
C VAL A 214 -24.19 7.51 -5.09
N PHE A 215 -25.38 6.92 -4.93
CA PHE A 215 -25.46 5.47 -4.74
C PHE A 215 -25.00 4.73 -6.00
N GLY A 216 -25.40 5.20 -7.18
CA GLY A 216 -24.96 4.68 -8.47
C GLY A 216 -23.45 4.69 -8.67
N SER A 217 -22.74 5.68 -8.11
CA SER A 217 -21.29 5.82 -8.25
C SER A 217 -20.52 4.69 -7.55
N TRP A 218 -21.14 4.00 -6.58
CA TRP A 218 -20.52 2.89 -5.83
C TRP A 218 -20.15 1.69 -6.72
N LEU A 219 -20.96 1.38 -7.74
CA LEU A 219 -20.69 0.27 -8.67
C LEU A 219 -20.10 0.73 -10.02
N THR A 220 -19.53 1.92 -10.09
CA THR A 220 -18.78 2.35 -11.27
C THR A 220 -17.49 1.52 -11.45
N PRO A 221 -17.01 1.30 -12.70
CA PRO A 221 -15.78 0.56 -12.94
C PRO A 221 -14.58 1.09 -12.14
N ARG A 222 -14.42 2.42 -12.06
CA ARG A 222 -13.36 3.08 -11.29
C ARG A 222 -13.43 2.77 -9.79
N ALA A 223 -14.63 2.80 -9.20
CA ALA A 223 -14.81 2.50 -7.78
C ALA A 223 -14.55 1.02 -7.48
N ILE A 224 -14.95 0.11 -8.36
CA ILE A 224 -14.67 -1.32 -8.25
C ILE A 224 -13.16 -1.58 -8.29
N ILE A 225 -12.44 -0.95 -9.22
CA ILE A 225 -10.98 -1.08 -9.34
C ILE A 225 -10.29 -0.54 -8.09
N TYR A 226 -10.65 0.66 -7.62
CA TYR A 226 -10.09 1.23 -6.39
C TYR A 226 -10.29 0.29 -5.19
N ARG A 227 -11.52 -0.22 -5.02
CA ARG A 227 -11.84 -1.14 -3.93
C ARG A 227 -11.03 -2.42 -4.00
N ARG A 228 -10.82 -2.97 -5.20
CA ARG A 228 -9.98 -4.16 -5.40
C ARG A 228 -8.52 -3.88 -5.01
N ILE A 229 -7.95 -2.76 -5.46
CA ILE A 229 -6.57 -2.36 -5.15
C ILE A 229 -6.36 -2.19 -3.64
N HIS A 230 -7.36 -1.64 -2.93
CA HIS A 230 -7.27 -1.32 -1.51
C HIS A 230 -7.95 -2.34 -0.58
N GLY A 231 -8.41 -3.48 -1.09
CA GLY A 231 -9.08 -4.53 -0.31
C GLY A 231 -10.36 -4.07 0.40
N ILE A 232 -11.12 -3.13 -0.21
CA ILE A 232 -12.37 -2.60 0.38
C ILE A 232 -13.54 -3.48 -0.10
N PRO A 233 -14.33 -4.06 0.82
CA PRO A 233 -15.48 -4.89 0.47
C PRO A 233 -16.58 -4.12 -0.28
N SER A 234 -17.26 -4.78 -1.23
CA SER A 234 -18.31 -4.16 -2.05
C SER A 234 -19.64 -4.00 -1.33
N ASP A 235 -19.89 -4.80 -0.30
CA ASP A 235 -21.11 -4.82 0.53
C ASP A 235 -21.21 -3.64 1.51
N TRP A 236 -20.13 -2.90 1.73
CA TRP A 236 -20.12 -1.75 2.67
C TRP A 236 -20.99 -0.57 2.23
N GLY A 237 -21.25 -0.42 0.93
CA GLY A 237 -21.99 0.72 0.37
C GLY A 237 -21.35 2.09 0.62
N THR A 238 -22.10 3.16 0.31
CA THR A 238 -21.71 4.55 0.59
C THR A 238 -22.85 5.29 1.27
N ALA A 239 -22.54 6.23 2.17
CA ALA A 239 -23.50 7.20 2.68
C ALA A 239 -23.60 8.42 1.74
N VAL A 240 -24.65 9.22 1.92
CA VAL A 240 -24.87 10.50 1.23
C VAL A 240 -24.99 11.61 2.26
N ASN A 241 -24.14 12.63 2.16
CA ASN A 241 -24.17 13.80 3.03
C ASN A 241 -24.79 14.97 2.27
N VAL A 242 -25.90 15.49 2.78
CA VAL A 242 -26.57 16.69 2.26
C VAL A 242 -26.32 17.82 3.24
N GLN A 243 -25.67 18.89 2.78
CA GLN A 243 -25.19 19.96 3.66
C GLN A 243 -25.51 21.33 3.07
N ALA A 244 -25.92 22.28 3.91
CA ALA A 244 -26.15 23.67 3.48
C ALA A 244 -24.89 24.27 2.82
N MET A 245 -25.08 24.97 1.71
CA MET A 245 -24.00 25.67 1.02
C MET A 245 -23.51 26.86 1.82
N VAL A 246 -22.18 27.02 1.79
CA VAL A 246 -21.46 28.23 2.20
C VAL A 246 -20.53 28.63 1.06
N PHE A 247 -20.38 29.94 0.84
CA PHE A 247 -19.76 30.47 -0.37
C PHE A 247 -18.42 31.17 -0.09
N GLY A 248 -17.34 30.58 -0.60
CA GLY A 248 -16.00 31.17 -0.60
C GLY A 248 -15.78 32.24 -1.67
N ASN A 249 -16.77 32.48 -2.52
CA ASN A 249 -16.71 33.31 -3.73
C ASN A 249 -17.68 34.51 -3.72
N MET A 250 -18.00 35.05 -2.53
CA MET A 250 -18.80 36.28 -2.38
C MET A 250 -17.95 37.56 -2.32
N GLY A 251 -16.72 37.54 -2.85
CA GLY A 251 -15.82 38.69 -2.84
C GLY A 251 -14.57 38.51 -1.96
N PRO A 252 -13.87 39.61 -1.62
CA PRO A 252 -12.52 39.56 -1.03
C PRO A 252 -12.49 39.10 0.43
N THR A 253 -13.62 39.13 1.13
CA THR A 253 -13.78 38.64 2.51
C THR A 253 -14.19 37.17 2.60
N SER A 254 -14.30 36.50 1.45
CA SER A 254 -14.63 35.09 1.35
C SER A 254 -13.47 34.30 0.74
N ALA A 255 -13.29 33.07 1.18
CA ALA A 255 -12.22 32.20 0.74
C ALA A 255 -12.59 30.73 0.92
N THR A 256 -11.80 29.84 0.34
CA THR A 256 -11.88 28.40 0.58
C THR A 256 -10.48 27.82 0.58
N GLY A 257 -10.27 26.75 1.33
CA GLY A 257 -8.95 26.15 1.46
C GLY A 257 -8.97 24.73 1.98
N VAL A 258 -7.81 24.10 1.83
CA VAL A 258 -7.51 22.74 2.29
C VAL A 258 -6.23 22.81 3.09
N ALA A 259 -6.22 22.24 4.29
CA ALA A 259 -5.07 22.27 5.19
C ALA A 259 -4.87 20.96 5.93
N PHE A 260 -3.62 20.74 6.30
CA PHE A 260 -3.16 19.62 7.12
C PHE A 260 -2.56 20.18 8.41
N THR A 261 -2.88 19.57 9.56
CA THR A 261 -2.33 20.01 10.86
C THR A 261 -0.81 19.86 10.95
N ARG A 262 -0.24 18.95 10.16
CA ARG A 262 1.20 18.73 9.96
C ARG A 262 1.48 18.52 8.49
N ASN A 263 2.73 18.73 8.07
CA ASN A 263 3.13 18.53 6.69
C ASN A 263 2.97 17.04 6.27
N PRO A 264 2.11 16.71 5.27
CA PRO A 264 1.82 15.33 4.91
C PRO A 264 2.96 14.64 4.14
N SER A 265 3.96 15.38 3.69
CA SER A 265 5.11 14.86 2.95
C SER A 265 6.34 14.66 3.83
N THR A 266 6.61 15.60 4.75
CA THR A 266 7.80 15.58 5.62
C THR A 266 7.51 15.16 7.06
N GLY A 267 6.25 15.24 7.49
CA GLY A 267 5.81 15.01 8.87
C GLY A 267 6.10 16.17 9.83
N ALA A 268 6.68 17.28 9.35
CA ALA A 268 6.97 18.43 10.20
C ALA A 268 5.69 19.00 10.83
N LYS A 269 5.78 19.39 12.11
CA LYS A 269 4.67 20.00 12.85
C LYS A 269 4.49 21.46 12.45
N GLU A 270 3.88 21.66 11.29
CA GLU A 270 3.52 22.97 10.74
C GLU A 270 2.16 22.88 10.04
N LEU A 271 1.36 23.94 10.14
CA LEU A 271 0.10 24.02 9.41
C LEU A 271 0.42 24.16 7.92
N TYR A 272 0.08 23.12 7.17
CA TYR A 272 0.45 22.98 5.76
C TYR A 272 -0.79 22.99 4.89
N GLY A 273 -0.85 23.85 3.87
CA GLY A 273 -1.98 23.84 2.96
C GLY A 273 -2.08 25.08 2.07
N GLU A 274 -3.19 25.14 1.36
CA GLU A 274 -3.45 26.10 0.30
C GLU A 274 -4.86 26.69 0.44
N PHE A 275 -5.01 27.95 0.07
CA PHE A 275 -6.31 28.63 0.05
C PHE A 275 -6.43 29.57 -1.15
N LEU A 276 -7.67 29.94 -1.49
CA LEU A 276 -7.98 30.93 -2.51
C LEU A 276 -9.03 31.91 -2.00
N ILE A 277 -8.75 33.20 -2.17
CA ILE A 277 -9.71 34.29 -1.94
C ILE A 277 -10.66 34.37 -3.14
N ASN A 278 -11.94 34.59 -2.84
CA ASN A 278 -13.01 34.71 -3.80
C ASN A 278 -13.06 33.52 -4.78
N ALA A 279 -13.25 32.31 -4.23
CA ALA A 279 -13.14 31.04 -4.96
C ALA A 279 -14.05 29.95 -4.35
N GLN A 280 -14.34 28.90 -5.11
CA GLN A 280 -14.94 27.66 -4.59
C GLN A 280 -13.90 26.55 -4.47
N GLY A 281 -14.19 25.51 -3.68
CA GLY A 281 -13.24 24.42 -3.41
C GLY A 281 -12.70 23.75 -4.69
N GLU A 282 -13.52 23.68 -5.74
CA GLU A 282 -13.13 23.20 -7.06
C GLU A 282 -11.94 23.98 -7.67
N ASP A 283 -11.89 25.30 -7.48
CA ASP A 283 -10.81 26.14 -7.99
C ASP A 283 -9.47 25.85 -7.30
N VAL A 284 -9.52 25.38 -6.04
CA VAL A 284 -8.34 24.96 -5.28
C VAL A 284 -7.82 23.61 -5.81
N VAL A 285 -8.73 22.66 -6.06
CA VAL A 285 -8.38 21.30 -6.49
C VAL A 285 -7.94 21.23 -7.95
N SER A 286 -8.63 21.95 -8.85
CA SER A 286 -8.32 21.98 -10.29
C SER A 286 -6.98 22.65 -10.61
N GLY A 287 -6.52 23.57 -9.74
CA GLY A 287 -5.26 24.29 -9.95
C GLY A 287 -5.30 25.26 -11.14
N ILE A 288 -6.49 25.59 -11.67
CA ILE A 288 -6.67 26.61 -12.72
C ILE A 288 -6.15 27.97 -12.23
N ARG A 289 -6.42 28.28 -10.95
CA ARG A 289 -5.84 29.43 -10.24
C ARG A 289 -4.73 28.94 -9.34
N THR A 290 -3.56 29.58 -9.42
CA THR A 290 -2.45 29.30 -8.50
C THR A 290 -2.88 29.56 -7.05
N PRO A 291 -2.93 28.52 -6.19
CA PRO A 291 -3.32 28.67 -4.80
C PRO A 291 -2.34 29.54 -4.00
N GLN A 292 -2.81 30.10 -2.89
CA GLN A 292 -2.03 30.91 -1.95
C GLN A 292 -1.68 30.08 -0.71
N ASN A 293 -0.56 30.41 -0.05
CA ASN A 293 -0.13 29.70 1.15
C ASN A 293 -0.93 30.13 2.38
N ILE A 294 -1.22 29.19 3.28
CA ILE A 294 -1.98 29.49 4.51
C ILE A 294 -1.16 30.36 5.48
N THR A 295 0.12 30.03 5.70
CA THR A 295 0.99 30.73 6.67
C THR A 295 1.97 31.66 5.97
N GLU A 296 2.42 32.69 6.69
CA GLU A 296 3.39 33.65 6.16
C GLU A 296 4.77 33.02 5.96
N THR A 297 5.16 32.11 6.85
CA THR A 297 6.41 31.36 6.73
C THR A 297 6.45 30.52 5.45
N ALA A 298 5.35 29.82 5.14
CA ALA A 298 5.25 29.03 3.90
C ALA A 298 5.26 29.92 2.66
N ARG A 299 4.62 31.09 2.70
CA ARG A 299 4.63 32.08 1.61
C ARG A 299 6.05 32.54 1.28
N LEU A 300 6.84 32.87 2.30
CA LEU A 300 8.23 33.30 2.14
C LEU A 300 9.10 32.17 1.58
N ALA A 301 8.94 30.94 2.07
CA ALA A 301 9.67 29.78 1.57
C ALA A 301 9.33 29.46 0.11
N ALA A 302 8.08 29.65 -0.30
CA ALA A 302 7.62 29.43 -1.68
C ALA A 302 7.94 30.59 -2.64
N GLY A 303 8.44 31.73 -2.14
CA GLY A 303 8.69 32.92 -2.96
C GLY A 303 7.41 33.54 -3.56
N SER A 304 6.25 33.33 -2.93
CA SER A 304 4.96 33.77 -3.48
C SER A 304 4.71 35.27 -3.25
N GLY A 305 4.33 35.97 -4.32
CA GLY A 305 3.99 37.40 -4.29
C GLY A 305 2.58 37.72 -3.78
N LYS A 306 1.71 36.72 -3.62
CA LYS A 306 0.34 36.90 -3.10
C LYS A 306 0.31 36.72 -1.57
N PRO A 307 -0.52 37.45 -0.82
CA PRO A 307 -0.56 37.38 0.64
C PRO A 307 -0.95 36.00 1.16
N SER A 308 -0.45 35.65 2.35
CA SER A 308 -0.87 34.45 3.09
C SER A 308 -2.26 34.64 3.70
N MET A 309 -2.94 33.55 4.09
CA MET A 309 -4.21 33.65 4.82
C MET A 309 -4.02 34.37 6.16
N GLU A 310 -2.91 34.09 6.84
CA GLU A 310 -2.48 34.76 8.06
C GLU A 310 -2.44 36.29 7.93
N THR A 311 -1.99 36.80 6.78
CA THR A 311 -1.93 38.25 6.52
C THR A 311 -3.26 38.80 5.99
N ALA A 312 -3.93 38.07 5.09
CA ALA A 312 -5.13 38.55 4.41
C ALA A 312 -6.39 38.50 5.32
N MET A 313 -6.47 37.53 6.23
CA MET A 313 -7.64 37.26 7.07
C MET A 313 -7.23 36.88 8.51
N PRO A 314 -6.54 37.75 9.27
CA PRO A 314 -5.88 37.39 10.53
C PRO A 314 -6.83 36.88 11.62
N VAL A 315 -8.03 37.46 11.73
CA VAL A 315 -9.04 37.04 12.73
C VAL A 315 -9.53 35.62 12.47
N VAL A 316 -9.86 35.33 11.20
CA VAL A 316 -10.33 34.01 10.75
C VAL A 316 -9.21 32.98 10.84
N PHE A 317 -7.98 33.37 10.49
CA PHE A 317 -6.81 32.52 10.61
C PHE A 317 -6.56 32.10 12.07
N ALA A 318 -6.67 33.02 13.03
CA ALA A 318 -6.52 32.71 14.45
C ALA A 318 -7.61 31.73 14.96
N GLU A 319 -8.85 31.86 14.47
CA GLU A 319 -9.93 30.91 14.74
C GLU A 319 -9.65 29.54 14.13
N PHE A 320 -9.15 29.52 12.88
CA PHE A 320 -8.80 28.30 12.17
C PHE A 320 -7.68 27.54 12.90
N VAL A 321 -6.61 28.21 13.34
CA VAL A 321 -5.52 27.59 14.11
C VAL A 321 -6.02 26.94 15.41
N ARG A 322 -6.93 27.58 16.16
CA ARG A 322 -7.52 26.96 17.36
C ARG A 322 -8.32 25.70 17.00
N THR A 323 -9.04 25.74 15.89
CA THR A 323 -9.81 24.60 15.39
C THR A 323 -8.89 23.44 15.00
N THR A 324 -7.80 23.71 14.30
CA THR A 324 -6.84 22.67 13.88
C THR A 324 -6.16 22.00 15.08
N GLU A 325 -5.80 22.76 16.12
CA GLU A 325 -5.26 22.21 17.37
C GLU A 325 -6.28 21.34 18.13
N LEU A 326 -7.54 21.77 18.19
CA LEU A 326 -8.60 21.00 18.84
C LEU A 326 -8.81 19.66 18.12
N LEU A 327 -8.89 19.70 16.80
CA LEU A 327 -9.07 18.52 15.96
C LEU A 327 -7.90 17.54 16.12
N GLU A 328 -6.64 18.00 16.05
CA GLU A 328 -5.49 17.13 16.24
C GLU A 328 -5.45 16.49 17.64
N ARG A 329 -5.82 17.25 18.69
CA ARG A 329 -5.88 16.70 20.06
C ARG A 329 -7.02 15.71 20.24
N HIS A 330 -8.19 15.99 19.68
CA HIS A 330 -9.39 15.15 19.82
C HIS A 330 -9.22 13.82 19.08
N TYR A 331 -8.86 13.87 17.80
CA TYR A 331 -8.62 12.68 16.98
C TYR A 331 -7.28 12.03 17.27
N ARG A 332 -6.42 12.72 18.03
CA ARG A 332 -5.07 12.31 18.42
C ARG A 332 -4.17 12.02 17.22
N ASP A 333 -4.48 12.54 16.04
CA ASP A 333 -3.79 12.24 14.78
C ASP A 333 -3.80 13.45 13.84
N MET A 334 -2.89 13.47 12.86
CA MET A 334 -2.81 14.56 11.88
C MET A 334 -4.09 14.60 11.05
N GLN A 335 -4.69 15.79 10.94
CA GLN A 335 -5.96 15.97 10.25
C GLN A 335 -5.77 16.66 8.89
N ASP A 336 -6.50 16.18 7.90
CA ASP A 336 -6.75 16.81 6.60
C ASP A 336 -8.13 17.46 6.65
N MET A 337 -8.18 18.77 6.45
CA MET A 337 -9.34 19.61 6.72
C MET A 337 -9.69 20.46 5.50
N GLU A 338 -10.98 20.55 5.21
CA GLU A 338 -11.54 21.46 4.22
C GLU A 338 -12.33 22.56 4.93
N PHE A 339 -12.13 23.81 4.55
CA PHE A 339 -12.81 24.94 5.14
C PHE A 339 -13.22 25.98 4.11
N THR A 340 -14.25 26.75 4.46
CA THR A 340 -14.70 27.92 3.70
C THR A 340 -14.86 29.09 4.65
N VAL A 341 -14.48 30.28 4.18
CA VAL A 341 -14.73 31.55 4.82
C VAL A 341 -15.81 32.25 4.01
N GLU A 342 -16.94 32.53 4.63
CA GLU A 342 -18.04 33.28 4.00
C GLU A 342 -18.20 34.61 4.74
N ASN A 343 -17.90 35.73 4.07
CA ASN A 343 -18.02 37.08 4.62
C ASN A 343 -17.35 37.24 6.00
N GLY A 344 -16.14 36.69 6.12
CA GLY A 344 -15.34 36.73 7.36
C GLY A 344 -15.73 35.70 8.43
N LYS A 345 -16.68 34.79 8.17
CA LYS A 345 -17.04 33.69 9.07
C LYS A 345 -16.41 32.38 8.62
N LEU A 346 -15.69 31.69 9.50
CA LEU A 346 -15.14 30.35 9.25
C LEU A 346 -16.23 29.28 9.28
N TRP A 347 -16.14 28.34 8.34
CA TRP A 347 -16.94 27.13 8.30
C TRP A 347 -16.05 25.92 8.00
N MET A 348 -16.16 24.88 8.83
CA MET A 348 -15.48 23.60 8.64
C MET A 348 -16.38 22.66 7.83
N LEU A 349 -15.87 22.19 6.69
CA LEU A 349 -16.63 21.37 5.75
C LEU A 349 -16.29 19.89 5.87
N GLN A 350 -15.08 19.57 6.29
CA GLN A 350 -14.61 18.21 6.42
C GLN A 350 -13.38 18.16 7.34
N THR A 351 -13.26 17.07 8.08
CA THR A 351 -12.00 16.61 8.66
C THR A 351 -11.88 15.12 8.41
N ARG A 352 -10.65 14.62 8.38
CA ARG A 352 -10.33 13.19 8.37
C ARG A 352 -8.86 13.00 8.77
N SER A 353 -8.48 11.79 9.18
CA SER A 353 -7.06 11.43 9.28
C SER A 353 -6.35 11.67 7.94
N GLY A 354 -5.35 12.55 7.94
CA GLY A 354 -4.72 12.99 6.71
C GLY A 354 -3.87 11.89 6.08
N LYS A 355 -4.00 11.72 4.76
CA LYS A 355 -3.11 10.84 3.98
C LYS A 355 -1.73 11.47 3.92
N ARG A 356 -0.71 10.64 4.12
CA ARG A 356 0.67 11.09 4.34
C ARG A 356 1.65 10.04 3.82
N THR A 357 2.87 10.47 3.57
CA THR A 357 3.97 9.58 3.14
C THR A 357 4.44 8.71 4.31
N SER A 358 5.13 7.60 4.03
CA SER A 358 5.72 6.76 5.09
C SER A 358 6.66 7.55 6.00
N LEU A 359 7.46 8.44 5.42
CA LEU A 359 8.36 9.33 6.18
C LEU A 359 7.57 10.24 7.13
N ALA A 360 6.51 10.88 6.62
CA ALA A 360 5.66 11.73 7.43
C ALA A 360 4.92 10.94 8.52
N ALA A 361 4.44 9.74 8.22
CA ALA A 361 3.79 8.88 9.20
C ALA A 361 4.72 8.54 10.37
N LEU A 362 5.97 8.15 10.08
CA LEU A 362 6.99 7.87 11.09
C LEU A 362 7.24 9.08 11.99
N ARG A 363 7.53 10.24 11.38
CA ARG A 363 7.83 11.45 12.13
C ARG A 363 6.66 11.91 12.98
N ILE A 364 5.46 11.93 12.43
CA ILE A 364 4.24 12.33 13.15
C ILE A 364 4.00 11.39 14.34
N ALA A 365 4.14 10.07 14.17
CA ALA A 365 3.96 9.12 15.26
C ALA A 365 4.98 9.32 16.38
N VAL A 366 6.25 9.57 16.04
CA VAL A 366 7.30 9.84 17.02
C VAL A 366 7.06 11.17 17.73
N ASP A 367 6.79 12.25 16.99
CA ASP A 367 6.53 13.59 17.54
C ASP A 367 5.32 13.57 18.49
N MET A 368 4.19 12.96 18.08
CA MET A 368 3.00 12.83 18.92
C MET A 368 3.24 12.01 20.19
N THR A 369 4.14 11.03 20.15
CA THR A 369 4.54 10.26 21.33
C THR A 369 5.37 11.13 22.28
N CYS A 370 6.33 11.89 21.75
CA CYS A 370 7.14 12.84 22.51
C CYS A 370 6.31 13.97 23.13
N GLU A 371 5.24 14.39 22.45
CA GLU A 371 4.26 15.37 22.94
C GLU A 371 3.31 14.80 24.01
N GLY A 372 3.33 13.48 24.24
CA GLY A 372 2.41 12.81 25.16
C GLY A 372 0.98 12.68 24.63
N LEU A 373 0.74 12.93 23.35
CA LEU A 373 -0.57 12.81 22.73
C LEU A 373 -0.94 11.34 22.48
N ILE A 374 0.04 10.49 22.19
CA ILE A 374 -0.14 9.05 21.95
C ILE A 374 0.88 8.22 22.72
N SER A 375 0.53 6.95 22.96
CA SER A 375 1.48 5.99 23.56
C SER A 375 2.41 5.40 22.49
N LYS A 376 3.55 4.83 22.91
CA LYS A 376 4.44 4.06 22.01
C LYS A 376 3.69 2.95 21.26
N GLU A 377 2.81 2.22 21.95
CA GLU A 377 2.00 1.16 21.33
C GLU A 377 1.05 1.71 20.26
N GLU A 378 0.48 2.89 20.50
CA GLU A 378 -0.40 3.56 19.54
C GLU A 378 0.40 4.07 18.34
N ALA A 379 1.61 4.61 18.55
CA ALA A 379 2.53 4.98 17.49
C ALA A 379 2.89 3.78 16.59
N ILE A 380 3.23 2.64 17.19
CA ILE A 380 3.54 1.38 16.47
C ILE A 380 2.37 0.93 15.59
N ASN A 381 1.14 0.94 16.13
CA ASN A 381 -0.05 0.48 15.40
C ASN A 381 -0.55 1.43 14.30
N ARG A 382 -0.05 2.67 14.25
CA ARG A 382 -0.45 3.65 13.23
C ARG A 382 0.34 3.54 11.93
N ILE A 383 1.49 2.88 11.97
CA ILE A 383 2.34 2.74 10.81
C ILE A 383 1.94 1.47 10.08
N ASP A 384 1.52 1.60 8.82
CA ASP A 384 1.31 0.45 7.95
C ASP A 384 2.67 -0.20 7.65
N PRO A 385 2.90 -1.49 8.01
CA PRO A 385 4.17 -2.16 7.75
C PRO A 385 4.53 -2.19 6.26
N ALA A 386 3.56 -2.35 5.36
CA ALA A 386 3.82 -2.40 3.92
C ALA A 386 4.38 -1.06 3.40
N SER A 387 4.01 0.05 4.04
CA SER A 387 4.50 1.38 3.68
C SER A 387 6.00 1.57 3.94
N LEU A 388 6.64 0.75 4.79
CA LEU A 388 8.08 0.84 5.04
C LEU A 388 8.92 0.42 3.82
N ASP A 389 8.37 -0.40 2.92
CA ASP A 389 9.03 -0.74 1.65
C ASP A 389 9.31 0.52 0.80
N GLN A 390 8.43 1.52 0.91
CA GLN A 390 8.59 2.79 0.21
C GLN A 390 9.83 3.58 0.67
N LEU A 391 10.24 3.43 1.93
CA LEU A 391 11.46 4.05 2.46
C LEU A 391 12.73 3.36 1.96
N LEU A 392 12.58 2.14 1.43
CA LEU A 392 13.66 1.36 0.81
C LEU A 392 13.75 1.61 -0.70
N HIS A 393 12.77 2.31 -1.30
CA HIS A 393 12.82 2.65 -2.71
C HIS A 393 14.01 3.56 -3.02
N PRO A 394 14.63 3.40 -4.20
CA PRO A 394 15.82 4.15 -4.54
C PRO A 394 15.53 5.67 -4.69
N ALA A 395 16.40 6.52 -4.14
CA ALA A 395 16.40 7.97 -4.33
C ALA A 395 17.48 8.36 -5.36
N ILE A 396 17.41 9.56 -5.95
CA ILE A 396 18.47 10.01 -6.86
C ILE A 396 19.77 10.21 -6.08
N SER A 397 20.87 9.65 -6.61
CA SER A 397 22.20 9.83 -6.01
C SER A 397 22.59 11.31 -5.98
N PRO A 398 23.09 11.84 -4.84
CA PRO A 398 23.56 13.22 -4.73
C PRO A 398 24.64 13.59 -5.76
N HIS A 399 25.42 12.60 -6.21
CA HIS A 399 26.53 12.76 -7.15
C HIS A 399 26.16 12.51 -8.62
N ALA A 400 24.90 12.20 -8.92
CA ALA A 400 24.47 11.99 -10.30
C ALA A 400 24.37 13.32 -11.06
N SER A 401 24.90 13.36 -12.29
CA SER A 401 24.68 14.48 -13.21
C SER A 401 23.20 14.58 -13.57
N ARG A 402 22.62 15.78 -13.42
CA ARG A 402 21.18 16.01 -13.61
C ARG A 402 20.97 16.97 -14.79
N ASN A 403 20.41 16.47 -15.89
CA ASN A 403 19.93 17.33 -16.97
C ASN A 403 18.47 17.72 -16.70
N VAL A 404 18.26 18.67 -15.78
CA VAL A 404 16.93 19.13 -15.38
C VAL A 404 16.32 19.94 -16.52
N ILE A 405 15.20 19.47 -17.08
CA ILE A 405 14.49 20.11 -18.20
C ILE A 405 13.29 20.94 -17.76
N ALA A 406 12.78 20.69 -16.56
CA ALA A 406 11.69 21.45 -15.93
C ALA A 406 11.68 21.21 -14.41
N ALA A 407 10.90 22.04 -13.70
CA ALA A 407 10.58 21.86 -12.30
C ALA A 407 9.09 22.11 -12.06
N GLY A 408 8.52 21.38 -11.11
CA GLY A 408 7.16 21.54 -10.61
C GLY A 408 7.13 21.48 -9.08
N LEU A 409 5.95 21.22 -8.53
CA LEU A 409 5.72 21.05 -7.10
C LEU A 409 6.06 19.60 -6.67
N PRO A 410 6.80 19.41 -5.55
CA PRO A 410 7.17 18.09 -5.03
C PRO A 410 5.99 17.40 -4.32
N ALA A 411 5.02 16.94 -5.10
CA ALA A 411 3.74 16.45 -4.61
C ALA A 411 3.81 15.17 -3.77
N SER A 412 4.64 14.21 -4.20
CA SER A 412 4.85 12.95 -3.49
C SER A 412 6.32 12.54 -3.63
N PRO A 413 7.05 12.29 -2.52
CA PRO A 413 8.49 12.07 -2.53
C PRO A 413 8.91 10.76 -3.20
N GLY A 414 10.20 10.66 -3.51
CA GLY A 414 10.84 9.52 -4.15
C GLY A 414 11.31 9.84 -5.57
N ALA A 415 12.01 8.89 -6.20
CA ALA A 415 12.50 9.04 -7.57
C ALA A 415 12.02 7.90 -8.46
N ALA A 416 11.60 8.23 -9.67
CA ALA A 416 11.13 7.25 -10.65
C ALA A 416 11.79 7.50 -12.00
N SER A 417 12.28 6.44 -12.64
CA SER A 417 12.79 6.46 -14.02
C SER A 417 12.02 5.44 -14.84
N GLY A 418 11.51 5.87 -16.00
CA GLY A 418 10.74 5.03 -16.89
C GLY A 418 10.46 5.69 -18.23
N GLU A 419 9.85 4.94 -19.12
CA GLU A 419 9.43 5.41 -20.43
C GLU A 419 8.20 6.32 -20.34
N ILE A 420 8.18 7.41 -21.10
CA ILE A 420 7.05 8.34 -21.11
C ILE A 420 5.82 7.70 -21.75
N VAL A 421 4.69 7.76 -21.04
CA VAL A 421 3.36 7.40 -21.54
C VAL A 421 2.37 8.53 -21.26
N PHE A 422 1.38 8.71 -22.16
CA PHE A 422 0.41 9.81 -22.08
C PHE A 422 -1.04 9.35 -21.78
N SER A 423 -1.24 8.03 -21.64
CA SER A 423 -2.53 7.39 -21.35
C SER A 423 -2.41 6.39 -20.20
N ALA A 424 -3.44 6.32 -19.37
CA ALA A 424 -3.52 5.40 -18.24
C ALA A 424 -3.58 3.93 -18.69
N ASP A 425 -4.36 3.62 -19.73
CA ASP A 425 -4.49 2.25 -20.29
C ASP A 425 -3.13 1.72 -20.79
N GLU A 426 -2.37 2.59 -21.44
CA GLU A 426 -1.05 2.25 -21.96
C GLU A 426 -0.04 1.99 -20.82
N ALA A 427 -0.11 2.76 -19.74
CA ALA A 427 0.74 2.54 -18.57
C ALA A 427 0.53 1.13 -17.99
N GLU A 428 -0.72 0.66 -17.92
CA GLU A 428 -1.06 -0.69 -17.46
C GLU A 428 -0.59 -1.77 -18.44
N GLN A 429 -0.83 -1.59 -19.74
CA GLN A 429 -0.39 -2.54 -20.76
C GLN A 429 1.14 -2.75 -20.74
N LEU A 430 1.91 -1.67 -20.67
CA LEU A 430 3.38 -1.75 -20.66
C LEU A 430 3.93 -2.34 -19.36
N ARG A 431 3.29 -2.05 -18.21
CA ARG A 431 3.64 -2.70 -16.94
C ARG A 431 3.41 -4.21 -17.00
N ASN A 432 2.31 -4.67 -17.60
CA ASN A 432 2.02 -6.10 -17.75
C ASN A 432 3.05 -6.81 -18.65
N MET A 433 3.77 -6.05 -19.49
CA MET A 433 4.93 -6.52 -20.27
C MET A 433 6.27 -6.38 -19.51
N GLY A 434 6.24 -6.02 -18.22
CA GLY A 434 7.43 -5.85 -17.38
C GLY A 434 8.21 -4.55 -17.60
N ARG A 435 7.64 -3.56 -18.31
CA ARG A 435 8.32 -2.28 -18.61
C ARG A 435 7.99 -1.23 -17.56
N LYS A 436 8.97 -0.37 -17.27
CA LYS A 436 8.85 0.76 -16.35
C LYS A 436 8.41 2.01 -17.09
N VAL A 437 7.38 2.69 -16.59
CA VAL A 437 6.78 3.85 -17.28
C VAL A 437 6.58 5.04 -16.35
N VAL A 438 6.60 6.26 -16.90
CA VAL A 438 6.23 7.51 -16.21
C VAL A 438 5.01 8.08 -16.90
N LEU A 439 3.91 8.22 -16.16
CA LEU A 439 2.65 8.75 -16.68
C LEU A 439 2.71 10.28 -16.70
N VAL A 440 2.65 10.86 -17.90
CA VAL A 440 2.67 12.31 -18.14
C VAL A 440 1.31 12.78 -18.61
N ARG A 441 0.68 13.68 -17.85
CA ARG A 441 -0.66 14.23 -18.13
C ARG A 441 -0.67 15.75 -17.98
N ILE A 442 -1.69 16.42 -18.52
CA ILE A 442 -1.96 17.82 -18.18
C ILE A 442 -2.45 17.88 -16.73
N GLU A 443 -3.46 17.07 -16.43
CA GLU A 443 -4.02 16.78 -15.12
C GLU A 443 -4.49 15.33 -15.09
N THR A 444 -4.63 14.74 -13.91
CA THR A 444 -5.20 13.39 -13.76
C THR A 444 -6.64 13.49 -13.28
N CYS A 445 -7.50 12.60 -13.75
CA CYS A 445 -8.85 12.42 -13.22
C CYS A 445 -9.00 11.04 -12.55
N PRO A 446 -10.15 10.76 -11.89
CA PRO A 446 -10.39 9.47 -11.23
C PRO A 446 -10.34 8.26 -12.16
N ASP A 447 -10.58 8.47 -13.46
CA ASP A 447 -10.52 7.40 -14.46
C ASP A 447 -9.07 6.99 -14.80
N ASP A 448 -8.04 7.77 -14.41
CA ASP A 448 -6.64 7.47 -14.67
C ASP A 448 -6.01 6.50 -13.63
N ILE A 449 -6.78 6.03 -12.63
CA ILE A 449 -6.23 5.40 -11.43
C ILE A 449 -5.45 4.11 -11.69
N HIS A 450 -5.90 3.27 -12.63
CA HIS A 450 -5.21 2.03 -13.00
C HIS A 450 -3.84 2.34 -13.60
N GLY A 451 -3.76 3.37 -14.44
CA GLY A 451 -2.50 3.85 -15.01
C GLY A 451 -1.57 4.49 -13.98
N MET A 452 -2.11 5.29 -13.06
CA MET A 452 -1.35 5.84 -11.92
C MET A 452 -0.77 4.72 -11.05
N HIS A 453 -1.57 3.69 -10.77
CA HIS A 453 -1.12 2.49 -10.06
C HIS A 453 -0.14 1.63 -10.88
N ALA A 454 -0.12 1.74 -12.22
CA ALA A 454 0.85 1.06 -13.06
C ALA A 454 2.19 1.78 -13.20
N ALA A 455 2.21 3.11 -13.27
CA ALA A 455 3.42 3.88 -13.54
C ALA A 455 4.42 3.94 -12.38
N GLU A 456 5.72 3.95 -12.65
CA GLU A 456 6.75 4.17 -11.61
C GLU A 456 6.65 5.57 -11.00
N GLY A 457 6.17 6.55 -11.76
CA GLY A 457 5.98 7.93 -11.31
C GLY A 457 4.98 8.71 -12.16
N ILE A 458 4.52 9.85 -11.64
CA ILE A 458 3.44 10.65 -12.22
C ILE A 458 3.90 12.11 -12.37
N LEU A 459 3.73 12.67 -13.58
CA LEU A 459 4.06 14.06 -13.89
C LEU A 459 2.83 14.78 -14.44
N THR A 460 2.45 15.90 -13.82
CA THR A 460 1.38 16.78 -14.35
C THR A 460 1.86 18.19 -14.63
N THR A 461 1.34 18.80 -15.70
CA THR A 461 1.66 20.20 -16.06
C THR A 461 0.85 21.21 -15.24
N ARG A 462 -0.35 20.81 -14.78
CA ARG A 462 -1.23 21.57 -13.89
C ARG A 462 -1.44 20.85 -12.55
N GLY A 463 -2.07 21.54 -11.59
CA GLY A 463 -2.43 21.01 -10.27
C GLY A 463 -1.47 21.41 -9.15
N GLY A 464 -2.04 21.74 -7.99
CA GLY A 464 -1.31 22.08 -6.77
C GLY A 464 -0.88 20.87 -5.93
N MET A 465 -0.42 21.11 -4.69
CA MET A 465 -0.05 20.05 -3.74
C MET A 465 -1.26 19.24 -3.24
N THR A 466 -2.47 19.75 -3.44
CA THR A 466 -3.77 19.15 -3.07
C THR A 466 -4.54 18.60 -4.28
N SER A 467 -3.95 18.63 -5.48
CA SER A 467 -4.56 18.10 -6.69
C SER A 467 -4.79 16.58 -6.63
N HIS A 468 -5.67 16.07 -7.50
CA HIS A 468 -5.97 14.63 -7.60
C HIS A 468 -4.69 13.77 -7.70
N ALA A 469 -3.78 14.14 -8.61
CA ALA A 469 -2.51 13.46 -8.82
C ALA A 469 -1.69 13.39 -7.51
N ALA A 470 -1.58 14.53 -6.82
CA ALA A 470 -0.79 14.65 -5.60
C ALA A 470 -1.34 13.79 -4.45
N VAL A 471 -2.66 13.83 -4.23
CA VAL A 471 -3.31 13.09 -3.14
C VAL A 471 -3.23 11.58 -3.37
N VAL A 472 -3.53 11.13 -4.59
CA VAL A 472 -3.54 9.71 -4.96
C VAL A 472 -2.12 9.14 -4.96
N ALA A 473 -1.16 9.86 -5.56
CA ALA A 473 0.24 9.42 -5.59
C ALA A 473 0.84 9.28 -4.18
N ARG A 474 0.55 10.21 -3.27
CA ARG A 474 0.95 10.08 -1.86
C ARG A 474 0.33 8.86 -1.19
N GLY A 475 -0.95 8.60 -1.44
CA GLY A 475 -1.63 7.41 -0.93
C GLY A 475 -1.04 6.10 -1.44
N MET A 476 -0.52 6.10 -2.67
CA MET A 476 0.15 4.94 -3.30
C MET A 476 1.66 4.88 -3.02
N GLY A 477 2.25 5.93 -2.41
CA GLY A 477 3.69 6.03 -2.22
C GLY A 477 4.50 6.21 -3.50
N LYS A 478 3.91 6.75 -4.55
CA LYS A 478 4.57 6.93 -5.85
C LYS A 478 5.18 8.32 -5.99
N PRO A 479 6.40 8.44 -6.55
CA PRO A 479 6.98 9.72 -6.92
C PRO A 479 6.02 10.52 -7.80
N CYS A 480 5.75 11.78 -7.42
CA CYS A 480 4.87 12.65 -8.18
C CYS A 480 5.36 14.10 -8.18
N VAL A 481 5.40 14.69 -9.38
CA VAL A 481 5.66 16.11 -9.60
C VAL A 481 4.43 16.71 -10.27
N THR A 482 3.82 17.73 -9.67
CA THR A 482 2.62 18.39 -10.21
C THR A 482 2.89 19.84 -10.57
N GLY A 483 2.02 20.47 -11.35
CA GLY A 483 2.12 21.91 -11.65
C GLY A 483 3.40 22.33 -12.40
N ALA A 484 3.99 21.44 -13.20
CA ALA A 484 5.16 21.74 -14.02
C ALA A 484 4.79 22.60 -15.25
N ALA A 485 4.41 23.85 -15.01
CA ALA A 485 3.79 24.75 -16.00
C ALA A 485 4.68 25.06 -17.22
N THR A 486 6.00 24.87 -17.12
CA THR A 486 6.93 25.03 -18.24
C THR A 486 6.87 23.90 -19.26
N ILE A 487 6.17 22.81 -18.93
CA ILE A 487 6.01 21.64 -19.80
C ILE A 487 4.74 21.80 -20.63
N ARG A 488 4.85 21.57 -21.95
CA ARG A 488 3.69 21.48 -22.84
C ARG A 488 3.51 20.05 -23.33
N VAL A 489 2.33 19.49 -23.15
CA VAL A 489 1.94 18.15 -23.60
C VAL A 489 1.05 18.27 -24.83
N ASP A 490 1.37 17.53 -25.89
CA ASP A 490 0.57 17.41 -27.12
C ASP A 490 0.13 15.94 -27.26
N TYR A 491 -1.13 15.66 -26.90
CA TYR A 491 -1.68 14.30 -26.94
C TYR A 491 -1.81 13.76 -28.36
N ALA A 492 -2.10 14.62 -29.36
CA ALA A 492 -2.25 14.20 -30.74
C ALA A 492 -0.92 13.73 -31.34
N LYS A 493 0.19 14.35 -30.93
CA LYS A 493 1.54 13.95 -31.34
C LYS A 493 2.23 12.98 -30.38
N ALA A 494 1.62 12.72 -29.22
CA ALA A 494 2.22 11.96 -28.12
C ALA A 494 3.62 12.47 -27.75
N THR A 495 3.74 13.78 -27.54
CA THR A 495 5.00 14.45 -27.17
C THR A 495 4.83 15.37 -25.96
N MET A 496 5.94 15.57 -25.24
CA MET A 496 6.10 16.65 -24.28
C MET A 496 7.27 17.53 -24.67
N SER A 497 7.17 18.83 -24.42
CA SER A 497 8.25 19.79 -24.68
C SER A 497 8.54 20.64 -23.46
N ALA A 498 9.82 20.82 -23.15
CA ALA A 498 10.31 21.60 -22.02
C ALA A 498 11.72 22.12 -22.33
N ALA A 499 12.01 23.39 -22.02
CA ALA A 499 13.33 24.01 -22.22
C ALA A 499 13.95 23.80 -23.64
N GLY A 500 13.12 23.78 -24.68
CA GLY A 500 13.56 23.54 -26.06
C GLY A 500 13.83 22.06 -26.42
N VAL A 501 13.69 21.14 -25.47
CA VAL A 501 13.76 19.69 -25.68
C VAL A 501 12.37 19.16 -25.97
N VAL A 502 12.25 18.28 -26.98
CA VAL A 502 11.02 17.54 -27.29
C VAL A 502 11.27 16.06 -26.99
N LEU A 503 10.50 15.51 -26.06
CA LEU A 503 10.51 14.09 -25.72
C LEU A 503 9.24 13.44 -26.25
N ARG A 504 9.39 12.23 -26.76
CA ARG A 504 8.32 11.44 -27.35
C ARG A 504 7.92 10.32 -26.40
N LYS A 505 6.75 9.76 -26.64
CA LYS A 505 6.33 8.49 -26.06
C LYS A 505 7.44 7.43 -26.22
N GLY A 506 7.73 6.71 -25.14
CA GLY A 506 8.81 5.71 -25.09
C GLY A 506 10.20 6.25 -24.70
N ASP A 507 10.41 7.57 -24.75
CA ASP A 507 11.67 8.16 -24.29
C ASP A 507 11.79 8.03 -22.77
N MET A 508 13.03 7.87 -22.28
CA MET A 508 13.29 7.75 -20.84
C MET A 508 13.22 9.11 -20.15
N LEU A 509 12.48 9.15 -19.04
CA LEU A 509 12.34 10.30 -18.16
C LEU A 509 12.58 9.88 -16.71
N THR A 510 13.21 10.76 -15.94
CA THR A 510 13.30 10.63 -14.49
C THR A 510 12.59 11.79 -13.82
N ILE A 511 11.78 11.50 -12.81
CA ILE A 511 11.19 12.52 -11.94
C ILE A 511 11.69 12.36 -10.51
N ASP A 512 11.95 13.49 -9.87
CA ASP A 512 12.26 13.60 -8.44
C ASP A 512 11.07 14.24 -7.73
N GLY A 513 10.24 13.40 -7.13
CA GLY A 513 9.07 13.84 -6.38
C GLY A 513 9.40 14.53 -5.06
N ALA A 514 10.64 14.45 -4.57
CA ALA A 514 11.07 15.15 -3.36
C ALA A 514 11.52 16.59 -3.64
N THR A 515 12.14 16.85 -4.79
CA THR A 515 12.60 18.19 -5.17
C THR A 515 11.73 18.87 -6.23
N GLY A 516 10.81 18.13 -6.86
CA GLY A 516 9.98 18.62 -7.96
C GLY A 516 10.71 18.67 -9.30
N GLN A 517 11.89 18.06 -9.43
CA GLN A 517 12.70 18.11 -10.65
C GLN A 517 12.23 17.10 -11.69
N VAL A 518 12.22 17.52 -12.96
CA VAL A 518 11.98 16.68 -14.13
C VAL A 518 13.26 16.61 -14.94
N ILE A 519 13.78 15.40 -15.14
CA ILE A 519 15.15 15.16 -15.59
C ILE A 519 15.13 14.26 -16.82
N GLN A 520 15.82 14.68 -17.88
CA GLN A 520 15.90 13.90 -19.11
C GLN A 520 16.76 12.65 -18.92
N GLY A 521 16.26 11.49 -19.38
CA GLY A 521 16.97 10.21 -19.35
C GLY A 521 16.76 9.43 -18.05
N SER A 522 17.52 8.34 -17.90
CA SER A 522 17.53 7.50 -16.70
C SER A 522 18.68 7.90 -15.78
N ILE A 523 18.42 8.02 -14.48
CA ILE A 523 19.44 8.38 -13.49
C ILE A 523 19.75 7.19 -12.59
N ARG A 524 21.03 7.03 -12.25
CA ARG A 524 21.46 6.05 -11.25
C ARG A 524 20.92 6.45 -9.87
N MET A 525 20.07 5.60 -9.33
CA MET A 525 19.50 5.78 -8.01
C MET A 525 20.39 5.16 -6.92
N SER A 526 20.41 5.76 -5.74
CA SER A 526 21.04 5.28 -4.52
C SER A 526 19.99 4.97 -3.46
N ARG A 527 20.22 3.96 -2.63
CA ARG A 527 19.28 3.61 -1.57
C ARG A 527 19.38 4.59 -0.39
N PRO A 528 18.26 5.04 0.19
CA PRO A 528 18.27 5.94 1.35
C PRO A 528 18.93 5.29 2.57
N GLU A 529 19.54 6.11 3.44
CA GLU A 529 19.91 5.67 4.78
C GLU A 529 18.72 5.82 5.73
N LEU A 530 18.29 4.71 6.33
CA LEU A 530 17.24 4.71 7.34
C LEU A 530 17.81 5.18 8.69
N THR A 531 17.63 6.46 9.02
CA THR A 531 18.11 7.09 10.26
C THR A 531 16.99 7.89 10.94
N GLY A 532 17.25 8.46 12.13
CA GLY A 532 16.31 9.34 12.83
C GLY A 532 15.09 8.61 13.40
N GLU A 533 13.90 9.09 13.05
CA GLU A 533 12.60 8.66 13.58
C GLU A 533 12.31 7.18 13.28
N PHE A 534 12.81 6.65 12.15
CA PHE A 534 12.74 5.23 11.84
C PHE A 534 13.42 4.38 12.90
N ALA A 535 14.65 4.74 13.32
CA ALA A 535 15.40 3.97 14.31
C ALA A 535 14.72 4.02 15.69
N ILE A 536 14.11 5.17 16.04
CA ILE A 536 13.34 5.33 17.27
C ILE A 536 12.12 4.40 17.28
N LEU A 537 11.32 4.41 16.21
CA LEU A 537 10.15 3.54 16.10
C LEU A 537 10.56 2.06 16.10
N MET A 538 11.60 1.70 15.34
CA MET A 538 12.10 0.33 15.26
C MET A 538 12.61 -0.20 16.61
N LYS A 539 13.18 0.68 17.45
CA LYS A 539 13.51 0.35 18.83
C LYS A 539 12.25 0.08 19.66
N TRP A 540 11.21 0.90 19.54
CA TRP A 540 9.93 0.64 20.23
C TRP A 540 9.26 -0.64 19.75
N ALA A 541 9.35 -0.95 18.45
CA ALA A 541 8.87 -2.21 17.90
C ALA A 541 9.62 -3.42 18.49
N ASP A 542 10.95 -3.34 18.62
CA ASP A 542 11.75 -4.37 19.28
C ASP A 542 11.41 -4.54 20.76
N GLU A 543 11.14 -3.46 21.48
CA GLU A 543 10.69 -3.50 22.88
C GLU A 543 9.31 -4.19 23.03
N ALA A 544 8.46 -4.11 22.00
CA ALA A 544 7.08 -4.58 22.06
C ALA A 544 6.87 -6.02 21.54
N ARG A 545 7.65 -6.46 20.54
CA ARG A 545 7.53 -7.78 19.91
C ARG A 545 8.03 -8.91 20.80
N ARG A 546 7.49 -10.11 20.59
CA ARG A 546 7.95 -11.36 21.21
C ARG A 546 8.79 -12.20 20.23
N MET A 547 8.28 -12.43 19.02
CA MET A 547 8.99 -13.20 17.99
C MET A 547 10.33 -12.55 17.63
N GLU A 548 11.35 -13.39 17.46
CA GLU A 548 12.58 -12.98 16.81
C GLU A 548 12.32 -12.72 15.31
N VAL A 549 13.08 -11.81 14.71
CA VAL A 549 13.06 -11.61 13.25
C VAL A 549 14.43 -11.96 12.69
N ARG A 550 14.48 -13.06 11.95
CA ARG A 550 15.68 -13.53 11.25
C ARG A 550 15.60 -13.19 9.76
N ALA A 551 16.70 -13.43 9.06
CA ALA A 551 16.78 -13.21 7.62
C ALA A 551 16.97 -14.51 6.84
N ASN A 552 16.44 -14.53 5.62
CA ASN A 552 16.81 -15.47 4.57
C ASN A 552 17.98 -14.83 3.82
N ALA A 553 19.19 -15.30 4.08
CA ALA A 553 20.41 -14.71 3.55
C ALA A 553 21.44 -15.80 3.28
N GLU A 554 22.03 -15.75 2.09
CA GLU A 554 22.94 -16.77 1.58
C GLU A 554 24.31 -16.17 1.25
N THR A 555 24.34 -14.89 0.86
CA THR A 555 25.58 -14.18 0.53
C THR A 555 26.06 -13.31 1.71
N PRO A 556 27.36 -13.01 1.78
CA PRO A 556 27.91 -12.04 2.74
C PRO A 556 27.26 -10.65 2.66
N GLN A 557 26.91 -10.20 1.45
CA GLN A 557 26.26 -8.92 1.24
C GLN A 557 24.85 -8.90 1.86
N ASP A 558 24.08 -9.97 1.64
CA ASP A 558 22.73 -10.12 2.20
C ASP A 558 22.77 -10.22 3.72
N ALA A 559 23.72 -10.98 4.28
CA ALA A 559 23.90 -11.11 5.72
C ALA A 559 24.25 -9.76 6.39
N ARG A 560 25.15 -8.96 5.78
CA ARG A 560 25.47 -7.61 6.27
C ARG A 560 24.25 -6.69 6.21
N ALA A 561 23.49 -6.74 5.11
CA ALA A 561 22.28 -5.95 4.95
C ALA A 561 21.22 -6.33 6.00
N ALA A 562 20.95 -7.62 6.17
CA ALA A 562 20.02 -8.15 7.16
C ALA A 562 20.41 -7.71 8.58
N ARG A 563 21.68 -7.87 8.96
CA ARG A 563 22.18 -7.44 10.28
C ARG A 563 22.04 -5.93 10.46
N LYS A 564 22.30 -5.11 9.44
CA LYS A 564 22.09 -3.65 9.48
C LYS A 564 20.62 -3.28 9.72
N PHE A 565 19.68 -4.05 9.18
CA PHE A 565 18.24 -3.87 9.40
C PHE A 565 17.72 -4.47 10.72
N GLY A 566 18.61 -5.03 11.55
CA GLY A 566 18.28 -5.57 12.86
C GLY A 566 17.81 -7.02 12.86
N ALA A 567 18.18 -7.82 11.86
CA ALA A 567 17.94 -9.25 11.90
C ALA A 567 18.73 -9.91 13.04
N GLU A 568 18.07 -10.81 13.78
CA GLU A 568 18.59 -11.51 14.96
C GLU A 568 19.20 -12.87 14.63
N GLY A 569 19.55 -13.08 13.36
CA GLY A 569 20.14 -14.31 12.85
C GLY A 569 19.72 -14.60 11.42
N ILE A 570 20.14 -15.76 10.93
CA ILE A 570 19.70 -16.30 9.64
C ILE A 570 18.76 -17.46 9.93
N GLY A 571 17.52 -17.40 9.43
CA GLY A 571 16.55 -18.48 9.54
C GLY A 571 16.53 -19.40 8.32
N LEU A 572 17.15 -18.97 7.21
CA LEU A 572 17.36 -19.79 6.02
C LEU A 572 18.58 -19.31 5.22
N CYS A 573 19.63 -20.13 5.20
CA CYS A 573 20.74 -20.04 4.25
C CYS A 573 20.64 -21.25 3.30
N ARG A 574 20.28 -21.01 2.04
CA ARG A 574 20.23 -22.02 0.98
C ARG A 574 21.62 -22.28 0.41
N THR A 575 22.09 -23.52 0.51
CA THR A 575 23.44 -23.88 0.03
C THR A 575 23.55 -23.92 -1.48
N GLU A 576 22.44 -24.20 -2.16
CA GLU A 576 22.29 -24.24 -3.61
C GLU A 576 22.88 -23.02 -4.33
N HIS A 577 22.59 -21.83 -3.81
CA HIS A 577 22.99 -20.58 -4.44
C HIS A 577 24.50 -20.36 -4.35
N MET A 578 25.18 -21.04 -3.41
CA MET A 578 26.64 -21.04 -3.30
C MET A 578 27.32 -21.91 -4.37
N PHE A 579 26.56 -22.57 -5.25
CA PHE A 579 27.08 -23.50 -6.25
C PHE A 579 26.96 -23.01 -7.69
N PHE A 580 26.17 -21.97 -7.98
CA PHE A 580 25.87 -21.55 -9.36
C PHE A 580 26.96 -20.72 -10.05
N GLU A 581 28.06 -20.37 -9.38
CA GLU A 581 29.07 -19.45 -9.92
C GLU A 581 30.39 -20.14 -10.29
N GLY A 582 30.88 -19.86 -11.51
CA GLY A 582 32.25 -20.15 -11.95
C GLY A 582 32.69 -21.60 -11.74
N ASP A 583 33.86 -21.78 -11.12
CA ASP A 583 34.47 -23.09 -10.88
C ASP A 583 33.64 -24.03 -9.99
N ARG A 584 32.72 -23.47 -9.18
CA ARG A 584 31.84 -24.24 -8.28
C ARG A 584 30.81 -25.02 -9.08
N LEU A 585 30.21 -24.37 -10.08
CA LEU A 585 29.24 -24.99 -10.98
C LEU A 585 29.88 -26.16 -11.75
N THR A 586 31.14 -26.00 -12.16
CA THR A 586 31.92 -27.06 -12.80
C THR A 586 32.10 -28.26 -11.87
N ALA A 587 32.50 -28.06 -10.62
CA ALA A 587 32.67 -29.15 -9.65
C ALA A 587 31.34 -29.86 -9.29
N VAL A 588 30.22 -29.13 -9.25
CA VAL A 588 28.88 -29.73 -9.06
C VAL A 588 28.51 -30.59 -10.27
N ARG A 589 28.78 -30.12 -11.48
CA ARG A 589 28.54 -30.88 -12.71
C ARG A 589 29.39 -32.15 -12.78
N GLU A 590 30.66 -32.08 -12.37
CA GLU A 590 31.52 -33.26 -12.21
C GLU A 590 30.91 -34.28 -11.23
N MET A 591 30.42 -33.82 -10.09
CA MET A 591 29.74 -34.68 -9.11
C MET A 591 28.51 -35.35 -9.73
N ILE A 592 27.68 -34.62 -10.48
CA ILE A 592 26.46 -35.17 -11.09
C ILE A 592 26.77 -36.23 -12.17
N LEU A 593 27.87 -36.03 -12.92
CA LEU A 593 28.30 -36.86 -14.05
C LEU A 593 29.20 -38.04 -13.64
N ALA A 594 29.57 -38.15 -12.36
CA ALA A 594 30.36 -39.25 -11.84
C ALA A 594 29.55 -40.56 -11.78
N ASP A 595 30.18 -41.66 -12.20
CA ASP A 595 29.53 -42.98 -12.31
C ASP A 595 29.50 -43.75 -10.97
N ASP A 596 30.34 -43.36 -10.01
CA ASP A 596 30.49 -44.06 -8.73
C ASP A 596 30.69 -43.09 -7.52
N PRO A 597 30.57 -43.59 -6.27
CA PRO A 597 30.79 -42.78 -5.08
C PRO A 597 32.20 -42.18 -4.95
N ARG A 598 33.24 -42.80 -5.52
CA ARG A 598 34.62 -42.28 -5.44
C ARG A 598 34.78 -41.04 -6.31
N GLY A 599 34.24 -41.08 -7.54
CA GLY A 599 34.19 -39.93 -8.43
C GLY A 599 33.39 -38.77 -7.83
N ARG A 600 32.25 -39.07 -7.20
CA ARG A 600 31.44 -38.05 -6.49
C ARG A 600 32.21 -37.40 -5.34
N ARG A 601 32.90 -38.18 -4.51
CA ARG A 601 33.75 -37.64 -3.43
C ARG A 601 34.88 -36.76 -3.96
N ALA A 602 35.56 -37.17 -5.04
CA ALA A 602 36.63 -36.35 -5.63
C ALA A 602 36.14 -34.97 -6.12
N ALA A 603 34.92 -34.90 -6.67
CA ALA A 603 34.30 -33.64 -7.05
C ALA A 603 33.87 -32.81 -5.83
N LEU A 604 33.29 -33.46 -4.81
CA LEU A 604 32.91 -32.84 -3.55
C LEU A 604 34.11 -32.27 -2.76
N ASP A 605 35.27 -32.92 -2.82
CA ASP A 605 36.52 -32.43 -2.19
C ASP A 605 36.99 -31.10 -2.80
N LYS A 606 36.66 -30.82 -4.08
CA LYS A 606 36.90 -29.51 -4.72
C LYS A 606 35.94 -28.44 -4.19
N LEU A 607 34.69 -28.81 -3.87
CA LEU A 607 33.67 -27.90 -3.35
C LEU A 607 33.89 -27.54 -1.88
N LEU A 608 34.39 -28.48 -1.08
CA LEU A 608 34.62 -28.32 0.35
C LEU A 608 35.34 -26.99 0.72
N PRO A 609 36.53 -26.65 0.19
CA PRO A 609 37.22 -25.42 0.56
C PRO A 609 36.46 -24.15 0.14
N MET A 610 35.72 -24.21 -0.96
CA MET A 610 34.93 -23.09 -1.48
C MET A 610 33.73 -22.81 -0.55
N GLN A 611 32.96 -23.84 -0.21
CA GLN A 611 31.80 -23.72 0.67
C GLN A 611 32.23 -23.35 2.11
N ARG A 612 33.33 -23.93 2.59
CA ARG A 612 33.93 -23.56 3.89
C ARG A 612 34.27 -22.08 3.95
N SER A 613 34.84 -21.51 2.88
CA SER A 613 35.15 -20.08 2.79
C SER A 613 33.91 -19.21 2.95
N ASP A 614 32.81 -19.57 2.30
CA ASP A 614 31.55 -18.81 2.39
C ASP A 614 31.01 -18.83 3.82
N PHE A 615 31.03 -19.98 4.47
CA PHE A 615 30.57 -20.10 5.86
C PHE A 615 31.47 -19.36 6.85
N ILE A 616 32.79 -19.28 6.61
CA ILE A 616 33.69 -18.47 7.45
C ILE A 616 33.29 -17.00 7.39
N GLU A 617 33.01 -16.48 6.19
CA GLU A 617 32.58 -15.09 6.04
C GLU A 617 31.18 -14.88 6.66
N LEU A 618 30.25 -15.81 6.41
CA LEU A 618 28.88 -15.74 6.93
C LEU A 618 28.84 -15.76 8.46
N PHE A 619 29.54 -16.71 9.10
CA PHE A 619 29.63 -16.79 10.56
C PHE A 619 30.39 -15.61 11.15
N GLY A 620 31.41 -15.08 10.46
CA GLY A 620 32.08 -13.85 10.87
C GLY A 620 31.12 -12.65 10.89
N ILE A 621 30.28 -12.50 9.86
CA ILE A 621 29.27 -11.45 9.77
C ILE A 621 28.16 -11.64 10.79
N MET A 622 27.77 -12.87 11.10
CA MET A 622 26.72 -13.19 12.07
C MET A 622 27.26 -13.59 13.44
N ALA A 623 28.47 -13.17 13.79
CA ALA A 623 29.08 -13.50 15.07
C ALA A 623 28.17 -13.14 16.25
N GLY A 624 27.88 -14.13 17.09
CA GLY A 624 26.97 -14.03 18.25
C GLY A 624 25.49 -14.29 17.93
N LEU A 625 25.13 -14.52 16.67
CA LEU A 625 23.76 -14.80 16.23
C LEU A 625 23.65 -16.22 15.61
N PRO A 626 22.47 -16.85 15.71
CA PRO A 626 22.21 -18.16 15.11
C PRO A 626 22.15 -18.08 13.58
N VAL A 627 22.67 -19.12 12.92
CA VAL A 627 22.68 -19.24 11.46
C VAL A 627 22.14 -20.61 11.07
N THR A 628 20.92 -20.63 10.53
CA THR A 628 20.23 -21.83 10.04
C THR A 628 20.60 -22.12 8.59
N ILE A 629 21.28 -23.23 8.35
CA ILE A 629 21.79 -23.65 7.05
C ILE A 629 20.97 -24.84 6.57
N ARG A 630 20.32 -24.68 5.42
CA ARG A 630 19.58 -25.75 4.76
C ARG A 630 20.52 -26.55 3.87
N LEU A 631 20.50 -27.87 4.03
CA LEU A 631 21.24 -28.79 3.15
C LEU A 631 20.70 -28.74 1.71
N LEU A 632 21.45 -29.33 0.78
CA LEU A 632 21.13 -29.30 -0.65
C LEU A 632 19.70 -29.77 -0.94
N ASP A 633 18.92 -28.91 -1.58
CA ASP A 633 17.48 -29.12 -1.84
C ASP A 633 17.07 -29.42 -3.29
N PRO A 634 17.59 -28.79 -4.36
CA PRO A 634 17.05 -28.85 -5.70
C PRO A 634 17.44 -30.15 -6.39
N PRO A 635 16.66 -30.57 -7.40
CA PRO A 635 17.00 -31.73 -8.19
C PRO A 635 18.26 -31.48 -9.03
N LEU A 636 19.04 -32.53 -9.25
CA LEU A 636 20.36 -32.42 -9.89
C LEU A 636 20.31 -31.91 -11.34
N HIS A 637 19.18 -32.05 -12.03
CA HIS A 637 19.07 -31.59 -13.42
C HIS A 637 19.14 -30.06 -13.56
N GLU A 638 18.82 -29.28 -12.53
CA GLU A 638 18.90 -27.82 -12.55
C GLU A 638 20.33 -27.28 -12.70
N PHE A 639 21.34 -28.08 -12.34
CA PHE A 639 22.76 -27.70 -12.48
C PHE A 639 23.36 -28.06 -13.84
N LEU A 640 22.65 -28.85 -14.65
CA LEU A 640 23.12 -29.29 -15.97
C LEU A 640 22.61 -28.33 -17.07
N PRO A 641 23.42 -28.06 -18.10
CA PRO A 641 22.99 -27.22 -19.21
C PRO A 641 21.94 -27.93 -20.08
N HIS A 642 21.01 -27.15 -20.65
CA HIS A 642 19.96 -27.66 -21.53
C HIS A 642 20.18 -27.32 -23.01
N ALA A 643 20.95 -26.26 -23.31
CA ALA A 643 21.23 -25.86 -24.68
C ALA A 643 22.28 -26.79 -25.32
N PRO A 644 22.09 -27.24 -26.58
CA PRO A 644 23.03 -28.13 -27.26
C PRO A 644 24.48 -27.61 -27.27
N GLN A 645 24.67 -26.30 -27.47
CA GLN A 645 25.97 -25.67 -27.50
C GLN A 645 26.67 -25.69 -26.13
N GLU A 646 25.92 -25.49 -25.04
CA GLU A 646 26.46 -25.52 -23.68
C GLU A 646 26.81 -26.95 -23.24
N ILE A 647 26.05 -27.94 -23.71
CA ILE A 647 26.32 -29.37 -23.49
C ILE A 647 27.66 -29.76 -24.12
N GLU A 648 27.92 -29.33 -25.36
CA GLU A 648 29.19 -29.58 -26.03
C GLU A 648 30.37 -28.89 -25.32
N GLN A 649 30.19 -27.65 -24.88
CA GLN A 649 31.20 -26.94 -24.10
C GLN A 649 31.52 -27.66 -22.79
N LEU A 650 30.52 -28.16 -22.08
CA LEU A 650 30.71 -28.93 -20.86
C LEU A 650 31.41 -30.27 -21.11
N ALA A 651 31.06 -30.95 -22.21
CA ALA A 651 31.70 -32.19 -22.64
C ALA A 651 33.20 -31.99 -22.86
N VAL A 652 33.58 -30.94 -23.59
CA VAL A 652 34.99 -30.59 -23.83
C VAL A 652 35.70 -30.22 -22.53
N ALA A 653 35.08 -29.39 -21.68
CA ALA A 653 35.68 -28.93 -20.43
C ALA A 653 36.00 -30.08 -19.45
N LEU A 654 35.13 -31.10 -19.39
CA LEU A 654 35.27 -32.23 -18.48
C LEU A 654 35.94 -33.46 -19.12
N GLY A 655 36.30 -33.41 -20.40
CA GLY A 655 36.86 -34.55 -21.13
C GLY A 655 35.88 -35.72 -21.26
N LEU A 656 34.58 -35.44 -21.33
CA LEU A 656 33.49 -36.43 -21.47
C LEU A 656 32.87 -36.36 -22.87
N SER A 657 32.13 -37.39 -23.27
CA SER A 657 31.32 -37.34 -24.51
C SER A 657 30.01 -36.59 -24.28
N SER A 658 29.55 -35.80 -25.25
CA SER A 658 28.24 -35.15 -25.22
C SER A 658 27.10 -36.17 -25.05
N GLU A 659 27.27 -37.38 -25.58
CA GLU A 659 26.33 -38.50 -25.40
C GLU A 659 26.20 -38.92 -23.92
N LYS A 660 27.30 -38.97 -23.16
CA LYS A 660 27.23 -39.28 -21.72
C LYS A 660 26.43 -38.21 -20.96
N ILE A 661 26.62 -36.94 -21.29
CA ILE A 661 25.89 -35.82 -20.67
C ILE A 661 24.40 -35.89 -21.02
N LEU A 662 24.06 -36.13 -22.29
CA LEU A 662 22.68 -36.28 -22.75
C LEU A 662 21.98 -37.48 -22.09
N ARG A 663 22.68 -38.61 -21.96
CA ARG A 663 22.16 -39.78 -21.23
C ARG A 663 21.86 -39.42 -19.78
N ARG A 664 22.79 -38.75 -19.09
CA ARG A 664 22.60 -38.35 -17.69
C ARG A 664 21.47 -37.33 -17.52
N LEU A 665 21.36 -36.36 -18.43
CA LEU A 665 20.23 -35.42 -18.48
C LEU A 665 18.90 -36.17 -18.64
N SER A 666 18.85 -37.18 -19.51
CA SER A 666 17.65 -37.99 -19.70
C SER A 666 17.30 -38.84 -18.47
N GLU A 667 18.31 -39.36 -17.75
CA GLU A 667 18.12 -40.10 -16.49
C GLU A 667 17.58 -39.21 -15.37
N LEU A 668 18.04 -37.96 -15.30
CA LEU A 668 17.67 -36.99 -14.27
C LEU A 668 16.44 -36.16 -14.64
N LYS A 669 15.89 -36.34 -15.85
CA LYS A 669 14.70 -35.62 -16.30
C LYS A 669 13.48 -36.12 -15.54
N GLU A 670 12.78 -35.18 -14.92
CA GLU A 670 11.57 -35.46 -14.16
C GLU A 670 10.37 -34.77 -14.79
N VAL A 671 9.18 -35.37 -14.65
CA VAL A 671 7.93 -34.74 -15.12
C VAL A 671 7.51 -33.61 -14.18
N ASN A 672 7.65 -33.79 -12.87
CA ASN A 672 7.32 -32.81 -11.84
C ASN A 672 8.51 -32.62 -10.88
N PRO A 673 9.51 -31.81 -11.24
CA PRO A 673 10.73 -31.59 -10.45
C PRO A 673 10.47 -31.18 -8.99
N MET A 674 9.41 -30.41 -8.74
CA MET A 674 8.97 -30.00 -7.41
C MET A 674 8.79 -31.18 -6.44
N LEU A 675 8.26 -32.31 -6.92
CA LEU A 675 7.96 -33.50 -6.11
C LEU A 675 8.99 -34.61 -6.29
N GLY A 676 10.09 -34.34 -6.99
CA GLY A 676 11.02 -35.33 -7.51
C GLY A 676 12.15 -35.76 -6.57
N PHE A 677 13.27 -36.15 -7.17
CA PHE A 677 14.47 -36.67 -6.54
C PHE A 677 15.38 -35.52 -6.07
N ARG A 678 14.98 -34.96 -4.94
CA ARG A 678 15.55 -33.74 -4.36
C ARG A 678 15.56 -33.79 -2.83
N GLY A 679 16.13 -32.79 -2.17
CA GLY A 679 16.14 -32.65 -0.71
C GLY A 679 16.69 -33.86 0.05
N SER A 680 16.03 -34.24 1.15
CA SER A 680 16.39 -35.40 1.98
C SER A 680 16.60 -36.69 1.17
N ARG A 681 15.77 -36.93 0.16
CA ARG A 681 15.81 -38.13 -0.69
C ARG A 681 17.14 -38.23 -1.43
N LEU A 682 17.61 -37.10 -1.95
CA LEU A 682 18.91 -36.98 -2.61
C LEU A 682 20.03 -37.25 -1.60
N THR A 683 19.97 -36.63 -0.43
CA THR A 683 21.01 -36.79 0.60
C THR A 683 21.07 -38.19 1.21
N ILE A 684 19.97 -38.94 1.20
CA ILE A 684 19.94 -40.33 1.67
C ILE A 684 20.51 -41.28 0.61
N ALA A 685 20.18 -41.05 -0.66
CA ALA A 685 20.75 -41.81 -1.77
C ALA A 685 22.25 -41.55 -1.94
N TYR A 686 22.67 -40.30 -1.72
CA TYR A 686 24.02 -39.79 -1.91
C TYR A 686 24.55 -39.13 -0.63
N PRO A 687 24.83 -39.92 0.43
CA PRO A 687 25.20 -39.41 1.76
C PRO A 687 26.48 -38.58 1.76
N GLU A 688 27.40 -38.80 0.80
CA GLU A 688 28.62 -38.01 0.69
C GLU A 688 28.37 -36.50 0.47
N ILE A 689 27.21 -36.12 -0.08
CA ILE A 689 26.82 -34.71 -0.23
C ILE A 689 26.63 -34.06 1.14
N THR A 690 25.83 -34.68 2.02
CA THR A 690 25.63 -34.21 3.40
C THR A 690 26.91 -34.25 4.20
N GLU A 691 27.74 -35.28 4.00
CA GLU A 691 29.04 -35.37 4.68
C GLU A 691 29.94 -34.17 4.36
N MET A 692 30.04 -33.81 3.07
CA MET A 692 30.81 -32.65 2.62
C MET A 692 30.25 -31.34 3.19
N GLN A 693 28.93 -31.12 3.08
CA GLN A 693 28.30 -29.89 3.56
C GLN A 693 28.44 -29.74 5.08
N ALA A 694 28.20 -30.81 5.85
CA ALA A 694 28.38 -30.81 7.29
C ALA A 694 29.85 -30.51 7.66
N ARG A 695 30.82 -31.11 6.97
CA ARG A 695 32.25 -30.84 7.22
C ARG A 695 32.58 -29.36 6.94
N ALA A 696 32.12 -28.81 5.82
CA ALA A 696 32.32 -27.39 5.48
C ALA A 696 31.79 -26.46 6.58
N ILE A 697 30.60 -26.74 7.10
CA ILE A 697 29.95 -25.98 8.19
C ILE A 697 30.77 -26.04 9.47
N PHE A 698 31.14 -27.23 9.94
CA PHE A 698 31.83 -27.40 11.21
C PHE A 698 33.27 -26.89 11.16
N GLU A 699 34.00 -27.13 10.07
CA GLU A 699 35.35 -26.57 9.89
C GLU A 699 35.33 -25.03 9.87
N ALA A 700 34.35 -24.43 9.19
CA ALA A 700 34.18 -22.98 9.19
C ALA A 700 33.88 -22.43 10.58
N ALA A 701 33.01 -23.10 11.35
CA ALA A 701 32.69 -22.70 12.72
C ALA A 701 33.91 -22.77 13.66
N VAL A 702 34.74 -23.82 13.53
CA VAL A 702 36.01 -23.96 14.25
C VAL A 702 36.96 -22.83 13.88
N GLU A 703 37.11 -22.53 12.58
CA GLU A 703 38.01 -21.49 12.09
C GLU A 703 37.60 -20.09 12.56
N VAL A 704 36.31 -19.75 12.51
CA VAL A 704 35.81 -18.45 13.00
C VAL A 704 35.99 -18.32 14.50
N LYS A 705 35.73 -19.38 15.27
CA LYS A 705 35.98 -19.39 16.72
C LYS A 705 37.46 -19.18 17.04
N HIS A 706 38.37 -19.81 16.29
CA HIS A 706 39.80 -19.56 16.43
C HIS A 706 40.21 -18.12 16.09
N ARG A 707 39.63 -17.54 15.03
CA ARG A 707 39.99 -16.19 14.55
C ARG A 707 39.43 -15.06 15.42
N THR A 708 38.21 -15.22 15.92
CA THR A 708 37.44 -14.12 16.53
C THR A 708 37.16 -14.31 18.02
N GLY A 709 37.32 -15.54 18.53
CA GLY A 709 36.85 -15.91 19.87
C GLY A 709 35.32 -15.99 20.02
N ALA A 710 34.56 -15.64 18.97
CA ALA A 710 33.10 -15.68 19.01
C ALA A 710 32.59 -17.12 18.92
N LEU A 711 31.62 -17.46 19.77
CA LEU A 711 30.94 -18.74 19.71
C LEU A 711 29.96 -18.76 18.53
N VAL A 712 30.24 -19.60 17.53
CA VAL A 712 29.31 -19.89 16.43
C VAL A 712 28.40 -21.05 16.86
N ARG A 713 27.09 -20.88 16.67
CA ARG A 713 26.07 -21.92 16.92
C ARG A 713 25.35 -22.22 15.60
N PRO A 714 25.90 -23.11 14.74
CA PRO A 714 25.23 -23.45 13.50
C PRO A 714 23.97 -24.28 13.79
N GLU A 715 22.89 -23.97 13.09
CA GLU A 715 21.67 -24.77 13.08
C GLU A 715 21.58 -25.46 11.71
N ILE A 716 21.51 -26.78 11.67
CA ILE A 716 21.56 -27.55 10.40
C ILE A 716 20.16 -28.07 10.10
N MET A 717 19.66 -27.77 8.91
CA MET A 717 18.27 -28.04 8.53
C MET A 717 18.18 -29.02 7.35
N ALA A 718 17.48 -30.13 7.56
CA ALA A 718 17.14 -31.09 6.51
C ALA A 718 15.88 -30.64 5.73
N PRO A 719 15.93 -30.52 4.39
CA PRO A 719 14.76 -30.22 3.57
C PRO A 719 13.95 -31.47 3.22
N LEU A 720 12.69 -31.26 2.84
CA LEU A 720 11.74 -32.21 2.23
C LEU A 720 11.47 -33.51 3.01
N ILE A 721 11.65 -33.47 4.33
CA ILE A 721 11.34 -34.59 5.21
C ILE A 721 9.85 -34.91 5.19
N ILE A 722 9.52 -36.21 5.18
CA ILE A 722 8.15 -36.71 5.31
C ILE A 722 7.98 -37.65 6.52
N ALA A 723 9.07 -38.16 7.12
CA ALA A 723 9.02 -39.15 8.19
C ALA A 723 10.18 -39.02 9.20
N LYS A 724 9.96 -39.45 10.45
CA LYS A 724 10.98 -39.45 11.50
C LYS A 724 12.25 -40.21 11.10
N HIS A 725 12.10 -41.44 10.57
CA HIS A 725 13.25 -42.28 10.24
C HIS A 725 14.13 -41.66 9.14
N GLU A 726 13.51 -41.00 8.18
CA GLU A 726 14.21 -40.24 7.13
C GLU A 726 15.08 -39.14 7.75
N PHE A 727 14.52 -38.37 8.68
CA PHE A 727 15.25 -37.34 9.41
C PHE A 727 16.38 -37.92 10.28
N ASP A 728 16.12 -39.02 10.99
CA ASP A 728 17.12 -39.68 11.85
C ASP A 728 18.36 -40.11 11.05
N LEU A 729 18.17 -40.60 9.81
CA LEU A 729 19.28 -40.97 8.94
C LEU A 729 20.15 -39.78 8.56
N VAL A 730 19.53 -38.65 8.20
CA VAL A 730 20.26 -37.41 7.88
C VAL A 730 20.98 -36.87 9.12
N LYS A 731 20.30 -36.80 10.27
CA LYS A 731 20.90 -36.34 11.54
C LYS A 731 22.10 -37.20 11.95
N ALA A 732 21.98 -38.53 11.87
CA ALA A 732 23.07 -39.42 12.24
C ALA A 732 24.34 -39.16 11.42
N ARG A 733 24.20 -38.77 10.14
CA ARG A 733 25.33 -38.39 9.29
C ARG A 733 25.96 -37.07 9.71
N VAL A 734 25.13 -36.06 9.96
CA VAL A 734 25.59 -34.75 10.46
C VAL A 734 26.34 -34.92 11.79
N ASP A 735 25.79 -35.67 12.74
CA ASP A 735 26.39 -35.91 14.05
C ASP A 735 27.72 -36.67 13.95
N ALA A 736 27.83 -37.63 13.02
CA ALA A 736 29.08 -38.35 12.78
C ALA A 736 30.19 -37.43 12.27
N ILE A 737 29.87 -36.50 11.36
CA ILE A 737 30.84 -35.54 10.82
C ILE A 737 31.20 -34.47 11.85
N ALA A 738 30.24 -33.99 12.64
CA ALA A 738 30.49 -33.08 13.75
C ALA A 738 31.56 -33.65 14.70
N LYS A 739 31.37 -34.91 15.10
CA LYS A 739 32.30 -35.64 15.98
C LYS A 739 33.68 -35.86 15.33
N ALA A 740 33.72 -36.13 14.03
CA ALA A 740 34.98 -36.27 13.30
C ALA A 740 35.77 -34.96 13.30
N VAL A 741 35.13 -33.84 12.96
CA VAL A 741 35.76 -32.50 12.96
C VAL A 741 36.18 -32.09 14.38
N GLU A 742 35.37 -32.39 15.40
CA GLU A 742 35.73 -32.15 16.80
C GLU A 742 36.99 -32.94 17.21
N THR A 743 37.07 -34.22 16.82
CA THR A 743 38.24 -35.07 17.10
C THR A 743 39.50 -34.56 16.39
N GLU A 744 39.37 -34.11 15.15
CA GLU A 744 40.48 -33.61 14.32
C GLU A 744 40.99 -32.23 14.79
N SER A 745 40.07 -31.35 15.20
CA SER A 745 40.39 -29.97 15.60
C SER A 745 40.66 -29.80 17.10
N GLY A 746 40.24 -30.75 17.93
CA GLY A 746 40.23 -30.63 19.39
C GLY A 746 39.22 -29.61 19.91
N GLN A 747 38.25 -29.19 19.09
CA GLN A 747 37.27 -28.15 19.41
C GLN A 747 35.84 -28.67 19.37
N THR A 748 35.16 -28.60 20.52
CA THR A 748 33.70 -28.79 20.58
C THR A 748 32.97 -27.54 20.07
N ILE A 749 32.08 -27.73 19.11
CA ILE A 749 31.17 -26.70 18.59
C ILE A 749 29.73 -27.09 18.96
N PRO A 750 29.00 -26.27 19.73
CA PRO A 750 27.59 -26.51 19.98
C PRO A 750 26.77 -26.24 18.70
N TYR A 751 25.94 -27.20 18.30
CA TYR A 751 25.07 -27.10 17.13
C TYR A 751 23.72 -27.75 17.42
N THR A 752 22.73 -27.48 16.58
CA THR A 752 21.43 -28.15 16.61
C THR A 752 21.08 -28.68 15.23
N VAL A 753 20.32 -29.78 15.20
CA VAL A 753 19.81 -30.35 13.94
C VAL A 753 18.30 -30.35 13.97
N GLY A 754 17.70 -29.72 12.96
CA GLY A 754 16.26 -29.59 12.79
C GLY A 754 15.86 -29.88 11.35
N THR A 755 14.57 -29.68 11.07
CA THR A 755 14.02 -29.98 9.75
C THR A 755 13.12 -28.87 9.27
N MET A 756 13.06 -28.77 7.94
CA MET A 756 12.01 -28.02 7.28
C MET A 756 10.70 -28.81 7.40
N ILE A 757 9.62 -28.13 7.76
CA ILE A 757 8.26 -28.67 7.77
C ILE A 757 7.53 -28.04 6.59
N GLU A 758 7.58 -28.75 5.47
CA GLU A 758 7.11 -28.24 4.17
C GLU A 758 6.34 -29.26 3.35
N THR A 759 6.03 -30.42 3.95
CA THR A 759 5.15 -31.43 3.36
C THR A 759 3.95 -31.67 4.29
N PRO A 760 2.74 -31.93 3.74
CA PRO A 760 1.57 -32.19 4.58
C PRO A 760 1.77 -33.38 5.51
N ARG A 761 2.49 -34.43 5.06
CA ARG A 761 2.82 -35.58 5.90
C ARG A 761 3.71 -35.21 7.08
N ALA A 762 4.69 -34.33 6.89
CA ALA A 762 5.52 -33.85 8.00
C ALA A 762 4.70 -33.06 9.02
N CYS A 763 3.76 -32.21 8.57
CA CYS A 763 2.85 -31.50 9.48
C CYS A 763 2.00 -32.49 10.31
N LEU A 764 1.41 -33.49 9.65
CA LEU A 764 0.61 -34.52 10.30
C LEU A 764 1.42 -35.42 11.24
N ARG A 765 2.70 -35.69 10.95
CA ARG A 765 3.58 -36.53 11.80
C ARG A 765 4.57 -35.72 12.64
N ALA A 766 4.33 -34.42 12.80
CA ALA A 766 5.22 -33.48 13.47
C ALA A 766 5.64 -33.91 14.88
N GLY A 767 4.74 -34.53 15.65
CA GLY A 767 5.06 -35.05 16.99
C GLY A 767 6.15 -36.12 16.96
N GLU A 768 6.09 -37.08 16.02
CA GLU A 768 7.11 -38.12 15.89
C GLU A 768 8.46 -37.55 15.47
N ILE A 769 8.44 -36.61 14.53
CA ILE A 769 9.66 -35.96 14.02
C ILE A 769 10.31 -35.12 15.14
N ALA A 770 9.52 -34.43 15.96
CA ALA A 770 9.97 -33.59 17.08
C ALA A 770 10.64 -34.38 18.22
N ALA A 771 10.45 -35.70 18.28
CA ALA A 771 11.19 -36.54 19.22
C ALA A 771 12.71 -36.46 19.00
N THR A 772 13.15 -36.34 17.74
CA THR A 772 14.56 -36.19 17.39
C THR A 772 14.92 -34.75 17.03
N ALA A 773 14.10 -34.08 16.21
CA ALA A 773 14.40 -32.75 15.70
C ALA A 773 14.39 -31.69 16.81
N GLU A 774 15.37 -30.80 16.79
CA GLU A 774 15.57 -29.79 17.83
C GLU A 774 14.87 -28.47 17.52
N PHE A 775 14.57 -28.22 16.24
CA PHE A 775 13.77 -27.10 15.78
C PHE A 775 13.04 -27.47 14.49
N PHE A 776 11.96 -26.75 14.20
CA PHE A 776 11.27 -26.76 12.92
C PHE A 776 11.32 -25.40 12.25
N SER A 777 11.51 -25.39 10.94
CA SER A 777 11.27 -24.22 10.10
C SER A 777 10.18 -24.54 9.08
N PHE A 778 9.06 -23.83 9.13
CA PHE A 778 7.98 -24.02 8.17
C PHE A 778 8.39 -23.46 6.79
N GLY A 779 8.61 -24.35 5.83
CA GLY A 779 8.81 -24.02 4.42
C GLY A 779 7.46 -23.83 3.74
N THR A 780 6.82 -22.69 4.03
CA THR A 780 5.41 -22.50 3.65
C THR A 780 5.19 -22.37 2.15
N ASN A 781 6.21 -22.04 1.36
CA ASN A 781 6.09 -22.03 -0.10
C ASN A 781 5.75 -23.44 -0.62
N ASP A 782 6.59 -24.44 -0.35
CA ASP A 782 6.36 -25.82 -0.77
C ASP A 782 5.14 -26.45 -0.06
N LEU A 783 4.88 -26.07 1.19
CA LEU A 783 3.68 -26.51 1.91
C LEU A 783 2.41 -26.00 1.23
N THR A 784 2.36 -24.74 0.80
CA THR A 784 1.24 -24.19 0.03
C THR A 784 1.06 -24.94 -1.29
N GLN A 785 2.16 -25.19 -2.02
CA GLN A 785 2.10 -25.92 -3.29
C GLN A 785 1.48 -27.31 -3.14
N THR A 786 1.90 -28.04 -2.13
CA THR A 786 1.44 -29.41 -1.89
C THR A 786 0.07 -29.49 -1.22
N CYS A 787 -0.27 -28.53 -0.35
CA CYS A 787 -1.58 -28.47 0.31
C CYS A 787 -2.70 -28.10 -0.65
N LEU A 788 -2.48 -27.09 -1.50
CA LEU A 788 -3.47 -26.58 -2.44
C LEU A 788 -3.39 -27.22 -3.83
N ALA A 789 -2.43 -28.13 -4.04
CA ALA A 789 -2.12 -28.72 -5.34
C ALA A 789 -1.82 -27.67 -6.43
N LEU A 790 -1.01 -26.67 -6.08
CA LEU A 790 -0.64 -25.56 -6.95
C LEU A 790 0.85 -25.62 -7.30
N SER A 791 1.19 -25.63 -8.58
CA SER A 791 2.55 -25.33 -9.04
C SER A 791 2.73 -23.82 -9.06
N ARG A 792 3.70 -23.29 -8.29
CA ARG A 792 3.95 -21.86 -8.21
C ARG A 792 4.28 -21.25 -9.58
N ASP A 793 5.02 -22.00 -10.41
CA ASP A 793 5.47 -21.53 -11.72
C ASP A 793 4.31 -21.48 -12.74
N ASP A 794 3.25 -22.26 -12.54
CA ASP A 794 2.11 -22.35 -13.47
C ASP A 794 0.86 -21.58 -12.98
N ALA A 795 0.76 -21.35 -11.66
CA ALA A 795 -0.43 -20.80 -11.01
C ALA A 795 -0.77 -19.36 -11.46
N GLY A 796 0.22 -18.60 -11.93
CA GLY A 796 0.02 -17.24 -12.45
C GLY A 796 -1.02 -17.16 -13.58
N SER A 797 -1.26 -18.24 -14.32
CA SER A 797 -2.23 -18.30 -15.42
C SER A 797 -3.71 -18.25 -14.97
N PHE A 798 -4.02 -18.63 -13.72
CA PHE A 798 -5.40 -18.72 -13.23
C PHE A 798 -5.65 -18.12 -11.84
N LEU A 799 -4.60 -17.77 -11.08
CA LEU A 799 -4.75 -17.19 -9.72
C LEU A 799 -5.56 -15.89 -9.71
N GLY A 800 -5.37 -15.02 -10.72
CA GLY A 800 -6.13 -13.76 -10.85
C GLY A 800 -7.66 -13.99 -10.86
N PRO A 801 -8.19 -14.84 -11.76
CA PRO A 801 -9.58 -15.28 -11.74
C PRO A 801 -10.04 -15.87 -10.38
N TYR A 802 -9.23 -16.69 -9.72
CA TYR A 802 -9.58 -17.30 -8.42
C TYR A 802 -9.78 -16.27 -7.31
N VAL A 803 -8.87 -15.30 -7.20
CA VAL A 803 -9.00 -14.20 -6.22
C VAL A 803 -10.18 -13.31 -6.59
N SER A 804 -10.37 -13.01 -7.88
CA SER A 804 -11.47 -12.15 -8.34
C SER A 804 -12.86 -12.73 -8.12
N SER A 805 -12.98 -14.07 -8.09
CA SER A 805 -14.23 -14.81 -7.84
C SER A 805 -14.46 -15.12 -6.36
N GLY A 806 -13.52 -14.75 -5.48
CA GLY A 806 -13.61 -14.99 -4.04
C GLY A 806 -13.37 -16.44 -3.62
N ILE A 807 -12.85 -17.30 -4.50
CA ILE A 807 -12.45 -18.68 -4.14
C ILE A 807 -11.27 -18.64 -3.16
N LEU A 808 -10.31 -17.75 -3.40
CA LEU A 808 -9.22 -17.45 -2.50
C LEU A 808 -9.29 -15.97 -2.12
N ALA A 809 -9.08 -15.66 -0.84
CA ALA A 809 -9.12 -14.27 -0.37
C ALA A 809 -7.95 -13.43 -0.91
N ALA A 810 -6.80 -14.06 -1.13
CA ALA A 810 -5.57 -13.45 -1.64
C ALA A 810 -4.71 -14.51 -2.36
N ASP A 811 -3.61 -14.08 -2.98
CA ASP A 811 -2.60 -15.00 -3.49
C ASP A 811 -1.96 -15.80 -2.33
N PRO A 812 -2.13 -17.14 -2.29
CA PRO A 812 -1.69 -17.98 -1.17
C PRO A 812 -0.17 -18.15 -1.10
N PHE A 813 0.60 -17.64 -2.08
CA PHE A 813 2.07 -17.58 -2.03
C PHE A 813 2.61 -16.26 -1.48
N VAL A 814 1.73 -15.27 -1.27
CA VAL A 814 2.07 -13.97 -0.69
C VAL A 814 1.59 -13.90 0.76
N THR A 815 0.31 -14.23 0.97
CA THR A 815 -0.32 -14.26 2.28
C THR A 815 -0.77 -15.68 2.59
N ILE A 816 -0.44 -16.17 3.79
CA ILE A 816 -0.74 -17.54 4.17
C ILE A 816 -2.24 -17.81 4.10
N ASP A 817 -2.61 -18.89 3.41
CA ASP A 817 -3.95 -19.45 3.49
C ASP A 817 -4.17 -19.96 4.92
N ARG A 818 -5.00 -19.25 5.70
CA ARG A 818 -5.22 -19.57 7.12
C ARG A 818 -6.07 -20.83 7.30
N GLU A 819 -6.94 -21.16 6.35
CA GLU A 819 -7.94 -22.23 6.49
C GLU A 819 -7.37 -23.60 6.13
N GLY A 820 -6.50 -23.70 5.11
CA GLY A 820 -5.84 -24.96 4.73
C GLY A 820 -4.40 -25.02 5.22
N VAL A 821 -3.52 -24.22 4.63
CA VAL A 821 -2.07 -24.25 4.94
C VAL A 821 -1.82 -23.90 6.42
N GLY A 822 -2.52 -22.91 6.94
CA GLY A 822 -2.45 -22.47 8.32
C GLY A 822 -2.88 -23.56 9.31
N GLU A 823 -3.89 -24.35 8.98
CA GLU A 823 -4.32 -25.48 9.81
C GLU A 823 -3.21 -26.54 9.91
N LEU A 824 -2.52 -26.85 8.81
CA LEU A 824 -1.37 -27.77 8.82
C LEU A 824 -0.23 -27.24 9.71
N VAL A 825 0.07 -25.94 9.63
CA VAL A 825 1.08 -25.30 10.50
C VAL A 825 0.66 -25.38 11.98
N ALA A 826 -0.62 -25.12 12.29
CA ALA A 826 -1.15 -25.21 13.64
C ALA A 826 -1.07 -26.63 14.21
N ILE A 827 -1.47 -27.64 13.43
CA ILE A 827 -1.37 -29.06 13.80
C ILE A 827 0.09 -29.43 14.10
N ALA A 828 1.01 -29.01 13.24
CA ALA A 828 2.43 -29.30 13.41
C ALA A 828 3.00 -28.66 14.67
N ALA A 829 2.68 -27.39 14.93
CA ALA A 829 3.10 -26.65 16.12
C ALA A 829 2.56 -27.30 17.41
N GLN A 830 1.27 -27.69 17.42
CA GLN A 830 0.65 -28.34 18.57
C GLN A 830 1.28 -29.72 18.86
N ARG A 831 1.37 -30.58 17.84
CA ARG A 831 1.89 -31.96 18.00
C ARG A 831 3.37 -31.99 18.37
N SER A 832 4.15 -31.08 17.81
CA SER A 832 5.58 -30.98 18.13
C SER A 832 5.82 -30.54 19.56
N ARG A 833 5.13 -29.50 20.04
CA ARG A 833 5.20 -29.04 21.44
C ARG A 833 4.70 -30.07 22.44
N ALA A 834 3.70 -30.86 22.08
CA ALA A 834 3.26 -31.99 22.91
C ALA A 834 4.35 -33.04 23.12
N THR A 835 5.28 -33.17 22.17
CA THR A 835 6.40 -34.13 22.26
C THR A 835 7.67 -33.50 22.85
N ARG A 836 7.98 -32.26 22.46
CA ARG A 836 9.12 -31.47 22.92
C ARG A 836 8.63 -30.04 23.24
N PRO A 837 8.27 -29.74 24.50
CA PRO A 837 7.67 -28.44 24.87
C PRO A 837 8.51 -27.22 24.46
N GLU A 838 9.82 -27.32 24.59
CA GLU A 838 10.80 -26.27 24.25
C GLU A 838 11.29 -26.35 22.80
N ILE A 839 10.56 -27.02 21.89
CA ILE A 839 10.95 -27.07 20.48
C ILE A 839 10.85 -25.67 19.87
N LYS A 840 11.93 -25.25 19.23
CA LYS A 840 11.98 -23.98 18.52
C LYS A 840 11.25 -24.10 17.19
N LEU A 841 10.25 -23.25 16.96
CA LEU A 841 9.43 -23.21 15.76
C LEU A 841 9.62 -21.87 15.05
N GLY A 842 10.02 -21.89 13.78
CA GLY A 842 10.04 -20.70 12.95
C GLY A 842 9.39 -20.92 11.60
N ILE A 843 9.24 -19.85 10.85
CA ILE A 843 8.76 -19.86 9.46
C ILE A 843 9.80 -19.17 8.58
N CYS A 844 10.03 -19.72 7.40
CA CYS A 844 10.88 -19.10 6.38
C CYS A 844 10.16 -19.08 5.03
N GLY A 845 10.43 -18.03 4.24
CA GLY A 845 9.82 -17.84 2.92
C GLY A 845 9.22 -16.45 2.79
N GLU A 846 8.32 -16.29 1.81
CA GLU A 846 7.68 -14.99 1.54
C GLU A 846 6.72 -14.59 2.66
N HIS A 847 5.97 -15.55 3.19
CA HIS A 847 5.04 -15.35 4.31
C HIS A 847 5.72 -14.81 5.58
N GLY A 848 7.01 -15.09 5.78
CA GLY A 848 7.78 -14.56 6.92
C GLY A 848 7.97 -13.04 6.89
N GLY A 849 7.66 -12.38 5.77
CA GLY A 849 7.69 -10.92 5.60
C GLY A 849 6.33 -10.28 5.33
N ASP A 850 5.25 -11.06 5.36
CA ASP A 850 3.88 -10.60 5.15
C ASP A 850 3.20 -10.30 6.50
N PRO A 851 2.69 -9.07 6.75
CA PRO A 851 2.13 -8.70 8.05
C PRO A 851 0.97 -9.59 8.52
N ALA A 852 0.07 -9.99 7.62
CA ALA A 852 -1.07 -10.84 7.96
C ALA A 852 -0.63 -12.27 8.32
N SER A 853 0.40 -12.79 7.66
CA SER A 853 1.02 -14.08 7.98
C SER A 853 1.80 -14.04 9.29
N ILE A 854 2.50 -12.95 9.59
CA ILE A 854 3.22 -12.75 10.86
C ILE A 854 2.24 -12.67 12.03
N GLU A 855 1.12 -11.97 11.88
CA GLU A 855 0.04 -11.95 12.87
C GLU A 855 -0.47 -13.37 13.19
N PHE A 856 -0.63 -14.21 12.16
CA PHE A 856 -0.99 -15.61 12.33
C PHE A 856 0.08 -16.42 13.06
N CYS A 857 1.36 -16.21 12.72
CA CYS A 857 2.49 -16.86 13.39
C CYS A 857 2.57 -16.50 14.89
N GLU A 858 2.28 -15.24 15.24
CA GLU A 858 2.22 -14.80 16.65
C GLU A 858 1.09 -15.49 17.42
N LYS A 859 -0.08 -15.67 16.80
CA LYS A 859 -1.22 -16.41 17.40
C LYS A 859 -0.88 -17.87 17.69
N LEU A 860 -0.09 -18.50 16.81
CA LEU A 860 0.43 -19.86 17.02
C LEU A 860 1.67 -19.89 17.94
N ALA A 861 2.07 -18.74 18.48
CA ALA A 861 3.22 -18.56 19.34
C ALA A 861 4.53 -19.07 18.74
N LEU A 862 4.75 -18.99 17.42
CA LEU A 862 6.05 -19.33 16.81
C LEU A 862 7.18 -18.50 17.46
N ASP A 863 8.40 -19.01 17.47
CA ASP A 863 9.54 -18.35 18.12
C ASP A 863 10.16 -17.27 17.23
N TYR A 864 10.16 -17.47 15.91
CA TYR A 864 10.69 -16.50 14.97
C TYR A 864 10.04 -16.54 13.58
N VAL A 865 10.16 -15.43 12.86
CA VAL A 865 9.90 -15.34 11.42
C VAL A 865 11.18 -15.02 10.68
N SER A 866 11.33 -15.53 9.45
CA SER A 866 12.51 -15.32 8.62
C SER A 866 12.14 -14.90 7.21
N CYS A 867 12.59 -13.71 6.81
CA CYS A 867 12.24 -13.06 5.55
C CYS A 867 13.47 -12.50 4.82
N SER A 868 13.32 -12.01 3.60
CA SER A 868 14.43 -11.39 2.88
C SER A 868 15.00 -10.19 3.66
N PRO A 869 16.28 -9.82 3.49
CA PRO A 869 16.94 -8.78 4.29
C PRO A 869 16.18 -7.45 4.33
N PHE A 870 15.56 -7.07 3.21
CA PHE A 870 14.81 -5.82 3.06
C PHE A 870 13.43 -5.86 3.70
N ARG A 871 12.87 -7.06 3.92
CA ARG A 871 11.59 -7.24 4.63
C ARG A 871 11.77 -7.32 6.14
N VAL A 872 13.00 -7.34 6.67
CA VAL A 872 13.29 -7.39 8.12
C VAL A 872 12.61 -6.24 8.87
N PRO A 873 12.69 -4.96 8.45
CA PRO A 873 11.96 -3.88 9.13
C PRO A 873 10.44 -4.05 9.16
N ILE A 874 9.87 -4.51 8.05
CA ILE A 874 8.45 -4.79 7.91
C ILE A 874 8.05 -5.88 8.90
N ALA A 875 8.81 -6.97 8.95
CA ALA A 875 8.56 -8.09 9.83
C ALA A 875 8.70 -7.71 11.32
N ARG A 876 9.68 -6.87 11.67
CA ARG A 876 9.85 -6.36 13.04
C ARG A 876 8.65 -5.52 13.48
N LEU A 877 8.18 -4.62 12.62
CA LEU A 877 7.01 -3.80 12.91
C LEU A 877 5.73 -4.65 13.01
N ALA A 878 5.52 -5.56 12.06
CA ALA A 878 4.35 -6.44 12.06
C ALA A 878 4.32 -7.37 13.29
N ALA A 879 5.47 -7.92 13.70
CA ALA A 879 5.59 -8.74 14.89
C ALA A 879 5.26 -7.94 16.17
N ALA A 880 5.67 -6.67 16.24
CA ALA A 880 5.33 -5.78 17.35
C ALA A 880 3.82 -5.49 17.41
N GLN A 881 3.22 -5.17 16.26
CA GLN A 881 1.78 -4.94 16.15
C GLN A 881 0.97 -6.17 16.54
N ALA A 882 1.36 -7.35 16.06
CA ALA A 882 0.73 -8.62 16.40
C ALA A 882 0.80 -8.89 17.92
N ALA A 883 1.97 -8.69 18.54
CA ALA A 883 2.14 -8.87 19.99
C ALA A 883 1.28 -7.88 20.81
N ILE A 884 1.18 -6.62 20.38
CA ILE A 884 0.32 -5.61 21.03
C ILE A 884 -1.16 -5.99 20.90
N ALA A 885 -1.59 -6.43 19.72
CA ALA A 885 -2.97 -6.86 19.47
C ALA A 885 -3.36 -8.07 20.34
N LEU A 886 -2.46 -9.04 20.49
CA LEU A 886 -2.68 -10.21 21.34
C LEU A 886 -2.82 -9.83 22.83
N LYS A 887 -1.99 -8.91 23.33
CA LYS A 887 -2.09 -8.40 24.72
C LYS A 887 -3.42 -7.71 25.05
N LYS A 888 -4.05 -7.06 24.06
CA LYS A 888 -5.33 -6.36 24.22
C LYS A 888 -6.55 -7.29 24.11
N SER A 889 -6.38 -8.52 23.66
CA SER A 889 -7.49 -9.47 23.50
C SER A 889 -7.94 -10.02 24.86
N PRO A 890 -9.24 -9.95 25.22
CA PRO A 890 -9.74 -10.30 26.55
C PRO A 890 -9.50 -11.76 26.95
N ALA A 891 -9.27 -12.65 25.98
CA ALA A 891 -8.97 -14.07 26.23
C ALA A 891 -7.70 -14.33 27.05
N VAL A 892 -6.76 -13.38 27.12
CA VAL A 892 -5.48 -13.57 27.85
C VAL A 892 -5.56 -13.15 29.33
N ARG A 893 -6.59 -12.38 29.74
CA ARG A 893 -6.77 -12.05 31.17
C ARG A 893 -7.21 -13.26 32.01
N ASP A 894 -7.92 -14.23 31.42
CA ASP A 894 -8.43 -15.42 32.12
C ASP A 894 -7.62 -16.71 31.88
N ALA A 895 -6.70 -16.74 30.91
CA ALA A 895 -5.93 -17.94 30.58
C ALA A 895 -4.81 -18.31 31.59
N SER A 896 -4.56 -17.47 32.61
CA SER A 896 -3.61 -17.80 33.68
C SER A 896 -4.12 -18.85 34.68
N HIS A 897 -5.39 -19.28 34.59
CA HIS A 897 -6.00 -20.23 35.53
C HIS A 897 -6.86 -21.36 34.95
N ALA A 898 -6.86 -21.60 33.63
CA ALA A 898 -7.65 -22.70 33.06
C ALA A 898 -6.79 -23.88 32.60
N ALA A 899 -6.96 -25.03 33.27
CA ALA A 899 -6.49 -26.33 32.78
C ALA A 899 -7.14 -26.67 31.41
N PRO A 900 -6.45 -27.42 30.54
CA PRO A 900 -6.94 -27.71 29.20
C PRO A 900 -8.25 -28.52 29.23
N PRO A 901 -9.21 -28.25 28.33
CA PRO A 901 -10.43 -29.02 28.23
C PRO A 901 -10.12 -30.47 27.81
N GLN A 902 -10.65 -31.43 28.58
CA GLN A 902 -10.63 -32.84 28.22
C GLN A 902 -11.68 -33.10 27.12
N ASP A 903 -11.24 -33.25 25.86
CA ASP A 903 -12.10 -33.72 24.80
C ASP A 903 -12.34 -35.23 24.93
N LYS A 904 -13.62 -35.60 25.09
CA LYS A 904 -14.11 -36.96 24.88
C LYS A 904 -14.16 -37.21 23.37
N ALA A 905 -13.18 -37.95 22.87
CA ALA A 905 -13.25 -38.54 21.53
C ALA A 905 -14.28 -39.67 21.52
N GLU A 906 -15.35 -39.54 20.73
CA GLU A 906 -16.11 -40.70 20.25
C GLU A 906 -15.38 -41.31 19.05
N PRO A 907 -15.16 -42.63 19.01
CA PRO A 907 -14.50 -43.27 17.88
C PRO A 907 -15.48 -43.48 16.72
N PHE A 908 -15.10 -42.99 15.53
CA PHE A 908 -15.75 -43.36 14.28
C PHE A 908 -15.57 -44.87 14.03
N SER A 909 -16.68 -45.60 13.94
CA SER A 909 -16.71 -47.01 13.55
C SER A 909 -16.83 -47.14 12.03
N VAL A 910 -15.78 -47.74 11.44
CA VAL A 910 -15.62 -48.43 10.14
C VAL A 910 -16.08 -47.71 8.88
#